data_AF-A0A1H0XGT1-F1
#
_entry.id   AF-A0A1H0XGT1-F1
#
_cell.length_a   1.000
_cell.length_b   1.000
_cell.length_c   1.000
_cell.angle_alpha   90.00
_cell.angle_beta   90.00
_cell.angle_gamma   90.00
#
_symmetry.space_group_name_H-M   'P 1'
#
loop_
_entity.id
_entity.type
_entity.pdbx_description
1 polymer ?
#
loop_
_entity_poly.entity_id
_entity_poly.type
_entity_poly.pdbx_seq_one_letter_code
_entity_poly.pdbx_strand_id
1 'polypeptide(L)'
;MAFWYADEPPLPELSQFEWVVVEPGHVSPSDLAYLKAQGSTVFAYLSVGEYDGDLPAAGLQDAASTIRNSAWNSQVMDLAAPAWRDYLLGRASALKAQGYDGVFLDTLDSFHLQPRESQEPQRLALKSLLQQMHRREPALKLFFNRGFDVLPELPGVAAAVAVESLYAGWDAASGGYRQVPQGDRDWLLPHLDAARSQGIPVVAIEYLPPEQREESRELAARLVREGFIPYITSPALNALGMSSIEVQPRRIGLVYDPREGELEDNPGHIYLGGLLEYLGYRVDYWPADASLPQRSLKGLYAGVVVWMTSGAPEKRDIFEAWLNKRLDEQVPLAFFSGLPVDNDSLLSRLGIRTLSQPVTDDAVLESHDAALIGGFEAPMRLRTRELPALTVINPQTTQAAVVIRGGEKRYVPVATGTWGGFALTPYVFEEGMDHRRWIVDPFAFLQRAFALPPLPRPDTTTENGRRIATVHLDGDGFVSRAEVTGTPYSGIQVLDDFITPYPLLTSVSVIEGEVGPKGMYPHLARELEPIARKIFADPKVEVASHTYSHPFFWQPEKSSQREDFEAQYGYMMAIPGYKTLDMQREVVGTRDYINQRLTTPEKPVKMIFWSGDAMPSAETIKLAYDSGLPNVNGGNTVLTNAYPSLTGLYPLIRPTAGGLHFYAPVINENVYTNLWTGPYYGFRGVQETFALTDSPRRLRGFHLYYHFYSGTKQASIRVMKQTYQAMVDSQPLSLWMSDYIKRVEGLYRASLARRSDGAWSIKGLVGMRTLRLDPALGWPDLSRSVGVAGVRDLPQGRYVHLSGPEAVLALRETRDPRPALEEANIPLTAWRYSDDGNVTFSFEGEFPLAFSVRSGKACQVQVGGSRFQAKADKGLWHFELPMKRVRDGKLICNQ
;
A
#
# COMPACT_ATOMS: atom_id res chain seq x y z
N MET A 1 -19.82 -4.63 8.46
CA MET A 1 -20.06 -3.22 8.85
C MET A 1 -18.80 -2.70 9.52
N ALA A 2 -18.49 -1.41 9.36
CA ALA A 2 -17.49 -0.69 10.13
C ALA A 2 -17.91 0.75 10.45
N PHE A 3 -17.39 1.30 11.55
CA PHE A 3 -17.54 2.68 11.97
C PHE A 3 -16.15 3.29 12.18
N TRP A 4 -15.95 4.51 11.69
CA TRP A 4 -14.70 5.26 11.84
C TRP A 4 -14.94 6.78 11.91
N TYR A 5 -14.75 7.38 13.08
CA TYR A 5 -14.99 8.82 13.30
C TYR A 5 -13.73 9.66 13.46
N ALA A 6 -12.54 9.05 13.50
CA ALA A 6 -11.28 9.81 13.56
C ALA A 6 -10.84 10.35 12.21
N ASP A 7 -9.92 11.32 12.22
CA ASP A 7 -9.21 11.79 11.04
C ASP A 7 -8.45 10.66 10.33
N GLU A 8 -8.17 10.87 9.04
CA GLU A 8 -7.40 9.97 8.17
C GLU A 8 -7.92 8.51 8.19
N PRO A 9 -9.14 8.26 7.69
CA PRO A 9 -9.69 6.92 7.63
C PRO A 9 -8.75 5.95 6.87
N PRO A 10 -8.53 4.73 7.38
CA PRO A 10 -7.73 3.71 6.69
C PRO A 10 -8.56 3.10 5.55
N LEU A 11 -8.71 3.84 4.45
CA LEU A 11 -9.63 3.52 3.36
C LEU A 11 -9.45 2.10 2.80
N PRO A 12 -8.22 1.61 2.54
CA PRO A 12 -8.04 0.24 2.07
C PRO A 12 -8.65 -0.81 3.00
N GLU A 13 -8.45 -0.65 4.31
CA GLU A 13 -8.97 -1.54 5.33
C GLU A 13 -10.48 -1.40 5.50
N LEU A 14 -11.01 -0.17 5.49
CA LEU A 14 -12.46 0.08 5.53
C LEU A 14 -13.19 -0.50 4.31
N SER A 15 -12.54 -0.57 3.15
CA SER A 15 -13.13 -1.14 1.93
C SER A 15 -13.46 -2.63 2.02
N GLN A 16 -12.90 -3.34 3.01
CA GLN A 16 -13.24 -4.74 3.29
C GLN A 16 -14.67 -4.89 3.77
N PHE A 17 -15.24 -3.84 4.37
CA PHE A 17 -16.59 -3.85 4.91
C PHE A 17 -17.59 -3.39 3.85
N GLU A 18 -18.71 -4.11 3.76
CA GLU A 18 -19.78 -3.76 2.83
C GLU A 18 -20.39 -2.40 3.15
N TRP A 19 -20.64 -2.11 4.43
CA TRP A 19 -21.16 -0.82 4.90
C TRP A 19 -20.13 -0.19 5.83
N VAL A 20 -19.88 1.11 5.63
CA VAL A 20 -18.92 1.93 6.38
C VAL A 20 -19.61 3.21 6.82
N VAL A 21 -19.62 3.50 8.12
CA VAL A 21 -20.09 4.76 8.68
C VAL A 21 -18.90 5.63 9.05
N VAL A 22 -18.88 6.88 8.58
CA VAL A 22 -17.78 7.83 8.78
C VAL A 22 -18.28 9.18 9.25
N GLU A 23 -17.40 9.92 9.93
CA GLU A 23 -17.60 11.35 10.19
C GLU A 23 -17.37 12.14 8.89
N PRO A 24 -18.37 12.84 8.34
CA PRO A 24 -18.26 13.46 7.03
C PRO A 24 -17.17 14.53 6.89
N GLY A 25 -16.71 15.14 8.00
CA GLY A 25 -15.59 16.08 7.98
C GLY A 25 -14.22 15.45 7.64
N HIS A 26 -14.08 14.14 7.77
CA HIS A 26 -12.78 13.45 7.68
C HIS A 26 -12.59 12.67 6.37
N VAL A 27 -13.53 12.80 5.41
CA VAL A 27 -13.54 12.02 4.16
C VAL A 27 -13.77 12.94 2.97
N SER A 28 -12.84 12.91 2.00
CA SER A 28 -12.96 13.69 0.77
C SER A 28 -13.84 12.99 -0.29
N PRO A 29 -14.31 13.69 -1.33
CA PRO A 29 -15.03 13.07 -2.45
C PRO A 29 -14.24 11.95 -3.16
N SER A 30 -12.91 12.07 -3.26
CA SER A 30 -12.05 11.01 -3.82
C SER A 30 -12.00 9.78 -2.93
N ASP A 31 -12.07 9.95 -1.61
CA ASP A 31 -12.08 8.84 -0.66
C ASP A 31 -13.40 8.07 -0.73
N LEU A 32 -14.52 8.79 -0.86
CA LEU A 32 -15.84 8.19 -1.12
C LEU A 32 -15.85 7.43 -2.44
N ALA A 33 -15.32 8.03 -3.51
CA ALA A 33 -15.21 7.37 -4.80
C ALA A 33 -14.35 6.10 -4.73
N TYR A 34 -13.26 6.12 -3.96
CA TYR A 34 -12.42 4.94 -3.71
C TYR A 34 -13.20 3.82 -3.02
N LEU A 35 -13.85 4.10 -1.88
CA LEU A 35 -14.61 3.10 -1.12
C LEU A 35 -15.72 2.47 -1.97
N LYS A 36 -16.45 3.30 -2.73
CA LYS A 36 -17.53 2.85 -3.62
C LYS A 36 -17.00 2.01 -4.79
N ALA A 37 -15.86 2.39 -5.36
CA ALA A 37 -15.19 1.59 -6.39
C ALA A 37 -14.72 0.22 -5.86
N GLN A 38 -14.52 0.08 -4.55
CA GLN A 38 -14.25 -1.20 -3.88
C GLN A 38 -15.52 -1.94 -3.39
N GLY A 39 -16.71 -1.43 -3.73
CA GLY A 39 -17.99 -2.06 -3.42
C GLY A 39 -18.56 -1.74 -2.04
N SER A 40 -18.01 -0.77 -1.31
CA SER A 40 -18.57 -0.31 -0.04
C SER A 40 -19.71 0.69 -0.24
N THR A 41 -20.74 0.60 0.60
CA THR A 41 -21.79 1.61 0.80
C THR A 41 -21.37 2.51 1.96
N VAL A 42 -21.27 3.82 1.71
CA VAL A 42 -20.73 4.77 2.71
C VAL A 42 -21.84 5.63 3.32
N PHE A 43 -21.91 5.66 4.64
CA PHE A 43 -22.86 6.42 5.43
C PHE A 43 -22.15 7.58 6.15
N ALA A 44 -22.73 8.77 6.09
CA ALA A 44 -22.28 9.89 6.92
C ALA A 44 -22.99 9.85 8.28
N TYR A 45 -22.24 10.07 9.37
CA TYR A 45 -22.83 10.33 10.68
C TYR A 45 -23.68 11.61 10.66
N LEU A 46 -24.86 11.55 11.30
CA LEU A 46 -25.75 12.68 11.51
C LEU A 46 -26.53 12.51 12.82
N SER A 47 -26.21 13.33 13.83
CA SER A 47 -27.00 13.42 15.05
C SER A 47 -28.33 14.14 14.80
N VAL A 48 -29.45 13.51 15.15
CA VAL A 48 -30.80 14.02 14.87
C VAL A 48 -31.44 14.68 16.10
N GLY A 49 -31.28 14.09 17.28
CA GLY A 49 -31.83 14.60 18.53
C GLY A 49 -30.96 15.65 19.22
N GLU A 50 -29.68 15.73 18.85
CA GLU A 50 -28.70 16.58 19.53
C GLU A 50 -27.81 17.34 18.55
N TYR A 51 -27.30 18.50 18.97
CA TYR A 51 -26.33 19.29 18.24
C TYR A 51 -25.04 19.43 19.06
N ASP A 52 -23.91 19.08 18.44
CA ASP A 52 -22.57 19.29 18.96
C ASP A 52 -21.91 20.43 18.17
N GLY A 53 -21.87 21.63 18.77
CA GLY A 53 -21.32 22.82 18.14
C GLY A 53 -21.86 24.14 18.73
N ASP A 54 -21.43 25.25 18.13
CA ASP A 54 -21.88 26.59 18.53
C ASP A 54 -23.24 26.93 17.90
N LEU A 55 -24.30 26.93 18.72
CA LEU A 55 -25.68 27.21 18.30
C LEU A 55 -25.83 28.61 17.66
N PRO A 56 -25.27 29.69 18.24
CA PRO A 56 -25.18 30.99 17.59
C PRO A 56 -24.61 30.98 16.19
N ALA A 57 -23.43 30.38 16.00
CA ALA A 57 -22.79 30.33 14.70
C ALA A 57 -23.64 29.60 13.65
N ALA A 58 -24.43 28.62 14.09
CA ALA A 58 -25.34 27.87 13.22
C ALA A 58 -26.74 28.50 13.06
N GLY A 59 -27.06 29.58 13.79
CA GLY A 59 -28.40 30.18 13.80
C GLY A 59 -29.48 29.26 14.37
N LEU A 60 -29.12 28.37 15.30
CA LEU A 60 -29.99 27.32 15.86
C LEU A 60 -30.43 27.59 17.31
N GLN A 61 -30.16 28.78 17.85
CA GLN A 61 -30.43 29.12 19.25
C GLN A 61 -31.91 28.93 19.62
N ASP A 62 -32.83 29.36 18.75
CA ASP A 62 -34.28 29.28 18.96
C ASP A 62 -34.85 27.86 18.80
N ALA A 63 -34.01 26.89 18.39
CA ALA A 63 -34.39 25.49 18.22
C ALA A 63 -33.81 24.56 19.31
N ALA A 64 -33.06 25.12 20.27
CA ALA A 64 -32.52 24.37 21.39
C ALA A 64 -33.60 24.10 22.45
N SER A 65 -33.63 22.89 22.99
CA SER A 65 -34.43 22.61 24.21
C SER A 65 -33.74 23.19 25.45
N THR A 66 -34.41 23.12 26.60
CA THR A 66 -33.80 23.53 27.88
C THR A 66 -32.81 22.51 28.45
N ILE A 67 -32.64 21.35 27.79
CA ILE A 67 -31.83 20.23 28.27
C ILE A 67 -30.50 20.15 27.52
N ARG A 68 -29.39 20.08 28.27
CA ARG A 68 -28.07 19.78 27.75
C ARG A 68 -27.64 18.40 28.21
N ASN A 69 -27.14 17.58 27.29
CA ASN A 69 -26.61 16.26 27.62
C ASN A 69 -25.16 16.41 28.09
N SER A 70 -24.96 16.41 29.41
CA SER A 70 -23.63 16.60 30.00
C SER A 70 -22.66 15.45 29.72
N ALA A 71 -23.15 14.24 29.44
CA ALA A 71 -22.30 13.08 29.18
C ALA A 71 -21.53 13.20 27.85
N TRP A 72 -22.14 13.85 26.85
CA TRP A 72 -21.59 14.02 25.51
C TRP A 72 -21.34 15.49 25.13
N ASN A 73 -21.54 16.40 26.08
CA ASN A 73 -21.38 17.85 25.91
C ASN A 73 -22.20 18.46 24.75
N SER A 74 -23.31 17.82 24.39
CA SER A 74 -24.19 18.19 23.27
C SER A 74 -25.48 18.86 23.75
N GLN A 75 -26.10 19.66 22.90
CA GLN A 75 -27.39 20.30 23.14
C GLN A 75 -28.53 19.42 22.63
N VAL A 76 -29.53 19.10 23.48
CA VAL A 76 -30.76 18.43 22.99
C VAL A 76 -31.61 19.44 22.23
N MET A 77 -32.03 19.09 21.03
CA MET A 77 -32.75 19.98 20.11
C MET A 77 -34.27 19.72 20.14
N ASP A 78 -35.06 20.74 19.85
CA ASP A 78 -36.50 20.61 19.62
C ASP A 78 -36.76 20.09 18.18
N LEU A 79 -37.23 18.85 18.06
CA LEU A 79 -37.52 18.17 16.80
C LEU A 79 -38.73 18.76 16.05
N ALA A 80 -39.56 19.55 16.74
CA ALA A 80 -40.68 20.28 16.16
C ALA A 80 -40.27 21.67 15.64
N ALA A 81 -39.13 22.21 16.09
CA ALA A 81 -38.67 23.54 15.68
C ALA A 81 -38.31 23.58 14.18
N PRO A 82 -38.93 24.47 13.38
CA PRO A 82 -38.68 24.53 11.93
C PRO A 82 -37.20 24.70 11.56
N ALA A 83 -36.47 25.54 12.29
CA ALA A 83 -35.05 25.80 12.02
C ALA A 83 -34.19 24.52 12.14
N TRP A 84 -34.43 23.68 13.15
CA TRP A 84 -33.70 22.41 13.31
C TRP A 84 -34.08 21.39 12.24
N ARG A 85 -35.37 21.31 11.90
CA ARG A 85 -35.85 20.41 10.84
C ARG A 85 -35.27 20.78 9.48
N ASP A 86 -35.28 22.06 9.13
CA ASP A 86 -34.72 22.55 7.87
C ASP A 86 -33.20 22.36 7.81
N TYR A 87 -32.51 22.56 8.94
CA TYR A 87 -31.10 22.23 9.08
C TYR A 87 -30.82 20.76 8.78
N LEU A 88 -31.52 19.82 9.42
CA LEU A 88 -31.29 18.38 9.24
C LEU A 88 -31.63 17.91 7.82
N LEU A 89 -32.74 18.39 7.25
CA LEU A 89 -33.12 18.07 5.88
C LEU A 89 -32.11 18.65 4.87
N GLY A 90 -31.65 19.89 5.08
CA GLY A 90 -30.62 20.51 4.26
C GLY A 90 -29.27 19.79 4.37
N ARG A 91 -28.89 19.36 5.58
CA ARG A 91 -27.67 18.59 5.82
C ARG A 91 -27.73 17.22 5.13
N ALA A 92 -28.84 16.50 5.20
CA ALA A 92 -29.02 15.24 4.49
C ALA A 92 -28.90 15.41 2.96
N SER A 93 -29.53 16.44 2.38
CA SER A 93 -29.37 16.76 0.96
C SER A 93 -27.94 17.12 0.58
N ALA A 94 -27.23 17.88 1.44
CA ALA A 94 -25.83 18.24 1.20
C ALA A 94 -24.91 17.00 1.24
N LEU A 95 -25.11 16.10 2.21
CA LEU A 95 -24.34 14.85 2.31
C LEU A 95 -24.58 13.95 1.09
N LYS A 96 -25.83 13.82 0.63
CA LYS A 96 -26.11 13.12 -0.62
C LYS A 96 -25.36 13.75 -1.81
N ALA A 97 -25.37 15.08 -1.91
CA ALA A 97 -24.67 15.79 -2.98
C ALA A 97 -23.14 15.62 -2.93
N GLN A 98 -22.57 15.38 -1.74
CA GLN A 98 -21.15 15.04 -1.57
C GLN A 98 -20.81 13.61 -1.99
N GLY A 99 -21.81 12.74 -2.17
CA GLY A 99 -21.65 11.39 -2.73
C GLY A 99 -21.89 10.23 -1.75
N TYR A 100 -22.34 10.51 -0.52
CA TYR A 100 -22.74 9.50 0.46
C TYR A 100 -23.95 8.69 -0.03
N ASP A 101 -23.96 7.40 0.26
CA ASP A 101 -25.05 6.47 -0.11
C ASP A 101 -26.16 6.44 0.96
N GLY A 102 -25.85 6.91 2.17
CA GLY A 102 -26.77 6.96 3.28
C GLY A 102 -26.32 7.88 4.40
N VAL A 103 -27.16 7.98 5.43
CA VAL A 103 -26.88 8.67 6.69
C VAL A 103 -27.13 7.71 7.85
N PHE A 104 -26.18 7.68 8.79
CA PHE A 104 -26.35 7.02 10.08
C PHE A 104 -26.93 8.05 11.05
N LEU A 105 -28.18 7.83 11.44
CA LEU A 105 -28.99 8.76 12.21
C LEU A 105 -28.89 8.42 13.69
N ASP A 106 -28.17 9.25 14.42
CA ASP A 106 -27.93 9.05 15.85
C ASP A 106 -28.88 9.89 16.72
N THR A 107 -28.86 9.66 18.02
CA THR A 107 -29.62 10.39 19.05
C THR A 107 -31.15 10.41 18.83
N LEU A 108 -31.68 9.35 18.21
CA LEU A 108 -33.11 9.19 17.92
C LEU A 108 -33.98 9.01 19.18
N ASP A 109 -33.36 8.81 20.34
CA ASP A 109 -33.99 8.60 21.64
C ASP A 109 -33.72 9.75 22.64
N SER A 110 -32.94 10.77 22.27
CA SER A 110 -32.61 11.90 23.17
C SER A 110 -33.81 12.73 23.61
N PHE A 111 -34.96 12.62 22.93
CA PHE A 111 -36.21 13.26 23.37
C PHE A 111 -36.71 12.70 24.71
N HIS A 112 -36.29 11.49 25.12
CA HIS A 112 -36.60 10.94 26.45
C HIS A 112 -35.95 11.73 27.59
N LEU A 113 -34.90 12.51 27.31
CA LEU A 113 -34.28 13.42 28.29
C LEU A 113 -35.15 14.65 28.59
N GLN A 114 -36.13 14.95 27.73
CA GLN A 114 -37.06 16.05 27.93
C GLN A 114 -38.17 15.68 28.94
N PRO A 115 -38.87 16.68 29.53
CA PRO A 115 -40.02 16.45 30.39
C PRO A 115 -41.07 15.55 29.74
N ARG A 116 -41.72 14.69 30.53
CA ARG A 116 -42.66 13.66 30.05
C ARG A 116 -43.80 14.21 29.16
N GLU A 117 -44.25 15.43 29.43
CA GLU A 117 -45.27 16.14 28.65
C GLU A 117 -44.81 16.56 27.24
N SER A 118 -43.50 16.72 27.03
CA SER A 118 -42.89 17.06 25.75
C SER A 118 -42.56 15.83 24.90
N GLN A 119 -42.43 14.64 25.50
CA GLN A 119 -41.93 13.44 24.82
C GLN A 119 -42.79 12.99 23.63
N GLU A 120 -44.12 12.89 23.77
CA GLU A 120 -44.98 12.45 22.66
C GLU A 120 -45.01 13.44 21.47
N PRO A 121 -45.13 14.78 21.68
CA PRO A 121 -44.93 15.76 20.62
C PRO A 121 -43.59 15.61 19.90
N GLN A 122 -42.49 15.41 20.64
CA GLN A 122 -41.16 15.23 20.06
C GLN A 122 -41.05 13.92 19.26
N ARG A 123 -41.63 12.82 19.76
CA ARG A 123 -41.68 11.52 19.06
C ARG A 123 -42.44 11.62 17.74
N LEU A 124 -43.59 12.30 17.72
CA LEU A 124 -44.35 12.56 16.49
C LEU A 124 -43.57 13.47 15.52
N ALA A 125 -42.88 14.47 16.04
CA ALA A 125 -42.01 15.33 15.25
C ALA A 125 -40.85 14.56 14.62
N LEU A 126 -40.21 13.65 15.37
CA LEU A 126 -39.17 12.74 14.90
C LEU A 126 -39.69 11.85 13.76
N LYS A 127 -40.80 11.14 13.99
CA LYS A 127 -41.44 10.30 12.97
C LYS A 127 -41.68 11.08 11.68
N SER A 128 -42.31 12.25 11.77
CA SER A 128 -42.62 13.07 10.60
C SER A 128 -41.35 13.57 9.89
N LEU A 129 -40.29 13.89 10.63
CA LEU A 129 -38.99 14.31 10.10
C LEU A 129 -38.35 13.19 9.28
N LEU A 130 -38.30 11.98 9.83
CA LEU A 130 -37.71 10.82 9.17
C LEU A 130 -38.49 10.44 7.89
N GLN A 131 -39.83 10.49 7.94
CA GLN A 131 -40.67 10.33 6.75
C GLN A 131 -40.41 11.42 5.71
N GLN A 132 -40.19 12.65 6.14
CA GLN A 132 -39.91 13.77 5.25
C GLN A 132 -38.52 13.64 4.61
N MET A 133 -37.51 13.24 5.39
CA MET A 133 -36.14 13.00 4.92
C MET A 133 -36.13 11.90 3.86
N HIS A 134 -36.76 10.75 4.14
CA HIS A 134 -36.85 9.64 3.18
C HIS A 134 -37.62 10.03 1.91
N ARG A 135 -38.71 10.80 2.03
CA ARG A 135 -39.47 11.27 0.86
C ARG A 135 -38.69 12.27 0.00
N ARG A 136 -37.91 13.17 0.61
CA ARG A 136 -37.08 14.14 -0.12
C ARG A 136 -35.88 13.45 -0.78
N GLU A 137 -35.29 12.47 -0.10
CA GLU A 137 -34.08 11.78 -0.54
C GLU A 137 -34.26 10.24 -0.60
N PRO A 138 -35.12 9.71 -1.50
CA PRO A 138 -35.47 8.28 -1.49
C PRO A 138 -34.29 7.33 -1.82
N ALA A 139 -33.24 7.85 -2.45
CA ALA A 139 -32.01 7.11 -2.73
C ALA A 139 -31.02 7.09 -1.55
N LEU A 140 -31.22 7.97 -0.55
CA LEU A 140 -30.36 8.05 0.62
C LEU A 140 -30.83 7.02 1.66
N LYS A 141 -30.01 6.00 1.93
CA LYS A 141 -30.32 4.98 2.92
C LYS A 141 -30.32 5.59 4.32
N LEU A 142 -31.39 5.44 5.07
CA LEU A 142 -31.45 5.90 6.45
C LEU A 142 -31.12 4.73 7.39
N PHE A 143 -29.97 4.79 8.05
CA PHE A 143 -29.52 3.78 8.99
C PHE A 143 -29.70 4.31 10.41
N PHE A 144 -30.65 3.75 11.16
CA PHE A 144 -31.03 4.30 12.46
C PHE A 144 -30.13 3.76 13.57
N ASN A 145 -29.69 4.60 14.50
CA ASN A 145 -29.27 4.13 15.82
C ASN A 145 -30.51 4.03 16.73
N ARG A 146 -30.88 2.82 17.13
CA ARG A 146 -32.13 2.53 17.86
C ARG A 146 -33.38 3.02 17.12
N GLY A 147 -34.02 4.09 17.59
CA GLY A 147 -35.25 4.65 17.03
C GLY A 147 -36.51 3.80 17.26
N PHE A 148 -36.53 2.94 18.28
CA PHE A 148 -37.61 1.96 18.51
C PHE A 148 -39.00 2.58 18.73
N ASP A 149 -39.07 3.80 19.26
CA ASP A 149 -40.33 4.52 19.51
C ASP A 149 -41.06 4.97 18.23
N VAL A 150 -40.36 5.02 17.10
CA VAL A 150 -40.91 5.48 15.81
C VAL A 150 -40.82 4.41 14.72
N LEU A 151 -39.89 3.46 14.83
CA LEU A 151 -39.64 2.42 13.83
C LEU A 151 -40.91 1.65 13.41
N PRO A 152 -41.82 1.20 14.31
CA PRO A 152 -43.03 0.48 13.91
C PRO A 152 -43.99 1.29 13.02
N GLU A 153 -43.89 2.62 13.06
CA GLU A 153 -44.72 3.53 12.27
C GLU A 153 -44.02 4.02 10.98
N LEU A 154 -42.85 3.47 10.68
CA LEU A 154 -41.99 3.87 9.56
C LEU A 154 -41.62 2.68 8.64
N PRO A 155 -42.59 1.90 8.13
CA PRO A 155 -42.30 0.76 7.29
C PRO A 155 -41.57 1.18 6.00
N GLY A 156 -40.47 0.50 5.69
CA GLY A 156 -39.66 0.76 4.49
C GLY A 156 -38.76 2.00 4.55
N VAL A 157 -38.75 2.75 5.66
CA VAL A 157 -37.92 3.96 5.81
C VAL A 157 -36.50 3.61 6.24
N ALA A 158 -36.35 2.74 7.26
CA ALA A 158 -35.05 2.35 7.77
C ALA A 158 -34.40 1.27 6.90
N ALA A 159 -33.17 1.53 6.45
CA ALA A 159 -32.36 0.57 5.71
C ALA A 159 -31.68 -0.46 6.63
N ALA A 160 -31.40 -0.07 7.88
CA ALA A 160 -30.93 -0.93 8.97
C ALA A 160 -31.17 -0.23 10.31
N VAL A 161 -30.99 -0.97 11.41
CA VAL A 161 -31.05 -0.44 12.78
C VAL A 161 -29.81 -0.89 13.55
N ALA A 162 -29.13 0.03 14.23
CA ALA A 162 -28.03 -0.25 15.13
C ALA A 162 -28.50 -0.28 16.58
N VAL A 163 -27.74 -0.96 17.44
CA VAL A 163 -27.91 -0.95 18.89
C VAL A 163 -26.55 -0.91 19.58
N GLU A 164 -26.45 -0.05 20.58
CA GLU A 164 -25.31 0.09 21.49
C GLU A 164 -25.81 -0.14 22.92
N SER A 165 -25.52 -1.26 23.58
CA SER A 165 -24.86 -2.49 23.10
C SER A 165 -25.60 -3.70 23.66
N LEU A 166 -25.30 -4.94 23.23
CA LEU A 166 -25.97 -6.15 23.73
C LEU A 166 -25.19 -6.87 24.84
N TYR A 167 -23.86 -6.94 24.75
CA TYR A 167 -23.05 -7.75 25.66
C TYR A 167 -21.91 -6.97 26.30
N ALA A 168 -21.16 -6.21 25.50
CA ALA A 168 -20.03 -5.40 25.90
C ALA A 168 -20.31 -3.95 25.50
N GLY A 169 -20.60 -3.12 26.50
CA GLY A 169 -20.96 -1.73 26.33
C GLY A 169 -19.90 -0.78 26.89
N TRP A 170 -20.11 0.50 26.62
CA TRP A 170 -19.36 1.58 27.22
C TRP A 170 -20.26 2.35 28.20
N ASP A 171 -19.75 2.67 29.38
CA ASP A 171 -20.38 3.60 30.30
C ASP A 171 -19.67 4.95 30.22
N ALA A 172 -20.33 5.91 29.56
CA ALA A 172 -19.81 7.26 29.40
C ALA A 172 -19.67 8.01 30.72
N ALA A 173 -20.47 7.69 31.74
CA ALA A 173 -20.44 8.39 33.03
C ALA A 173 -19.21 7.98 33.86
N SER A 174 -18.87 6.69 33.86
CA SER A 174 -17.66 6.18 34.54
C SER A 174 -16.42 6.16 33.65
N GLY A 175 -16.57 6.36 32.34
CA GLY A 175 -15.48 6.29 31.37
C GLY A 175 -14.88 4.89 31.26
N GLY A 176 -15.73 3.86 31.28
CA GLY A 176 -15.28 2.47 31.40
C GLY A 176 -16.05 1.47 30.54
N TYR A 177 -15.36 0.41 30.13
CA TYR A 177 -15.98 -0.77 29.51
C TYR A 177 -16.81 -1.52 30.55
N ARG A 178 -18.01 -1.97 30.18
CA ARG A 178 -18.90 -2.72 31.07
C ARG A 178 -19.60 -3.86 30.36
N GLN A 179 -19.96 -4.89 31.11
CA GLN A 179 -20.94 -5.86 30.64
C GLN A 179 -22.33 -5.20 30.62
N VAL A 180 -23.07 -5.38 29.52
CA VAL A 180 -24.45 -4.91 29.43
C VAL A 180 -25.32 -5.71 30.42
N PRO A 181 -26.10 -5.06 31.30
CA PRO A 181 -27.01 -5.72 32.23
C PRO A 181 -28.03 -6.62 31.52
N GLN A 182 -28.45 -7.70 32.20
CA GLN A 182 -29.49 -8.58 31.65
C GLN A 182 -30.82 -7.85 31.42
N GLY A 183 -31.21 -6.95 32.34
CA GLY A 183 -32.44 -6.16 32.19
C GLY A 183 -32.44 -5.29 30.93
N ASP A 184 -31.30 -4.67 30.59
CA ASP A 184 -31.15 -3.87 29.37
C ASP A 184 -31.33 -4.76 28.12
N ARG A 185 -30.74 -5.96 28.11
CA ARG A 185 -30.95 -6.93 27.03
C ARG A 185 -32.41 -7.39 26.92
N ASP A 186 -33.03 -7.72 28.04
CA ASP A 186 -34.42 -8.19 28.08
C ASP A 186 -35.39 -7.13 27.52
N TRP A 187 -35.07 -5.85 27.71
CA TRP A 187 -35.80 -4.73 27.11
C TRP A 187 -35.50 -4.56 25.61
N LEU A 188 -34.24 -4.69 25.19
CA LEU A 188 -33.83 -4.49 23.80
C LEU A 188 -34.33 -5.59 22.86
N LEU A 189 -34.21 -6.86 23.25
CA LEU A 189 -34.43 -8.01 22.37
C LEU A 189 -35.81 -8.00 21.66
N PRO A 190 -36.94 -7.72 22.33
CA PRO A 190 -38.24 -7.64 21.65
C PRO A 190 -38.29 -6.60 20.54
N HIS A 191 -37.65 -5.44 20.71
CA HIS A 191 -37.59 -4.39 19.69
C HIS A 191 -36.71 -4.79 18.50
N LEU A 192 -35.59 -5.45 18.77
CA LEU A 192 -34.70 -5.95 17.72
C LEU A 192 -35.35 -7.09 16.93
N ASP A 193 -36.07 -7.99 17.60
CA ASP A 193 -36.85 -9.05 16.95
C ASP A 193 -37.96 -8.47 16.07
N ALA A 194 -38.65 -7.42 16.54
CA ALA A 194 -39.64 -6.71 15.76
C ALA A 194 -39.03 -6.07 14.49
N ALA A 195 -37.84 -5.49 14.57
CA ALA A 195 -37.12 -4.96 13.40
C ALA A 195 -36.74 -6.09 12.41
N ARG A 196 -36.17 -7.18 12.92
CA ARG A 196 -35.76 -8.33 12.08
C ARG A 196 -36.93 -9.03 11.40
N SER A 197 -38.07 -9.14 12.07
CA SER A 197 -39.28 -9.74 11.48
C SER A 197 -39.82 -8.93 10.29
N GLN A 198 -39.46 -7.65 10.17
CA GLN A 198 -39.74 -6.80 9.01
C GLN A 198 -38.64 -6.87 7.92
N GLY A 199 -37.64 -7.74 8.09
CA GLY A 199 -36.50 -7.86 7.18
C GLY A 199 -35.45 -6.76 7.33
N ILE A 200 -35.52 -5.93 8.38
CA ILE A 200 -34.55 -4.86 8.63
C ILE A 200 -33.29 -5.48 9.24
N PRO A 201 -32.10 -5.30 8.61
CA PRO A 201 -30.83 -5.73 9.19
C PRO A 201 -30.57 -5.02 10.53
N VAL A 202 -30.13 -5.79 11.53
CA VAL A 202 -29.78 -5.26 12.85
C VAL A 202 -28.27 -5.35 13.09
N VAL A 203 -27.67 -4.21 13.39
CA VAL A 203 -26.24 -4.04 13.64
C VAL A 203 -26.02 -3.92 15.15
N ALA A 204 -25.17 -4.78 15.72
CA ALA A 204 -24.78 -4.70 17.12
C ALA A 204 -23.41 -4.04 17.21
N ILE A 205 -23.36 -2.84 17.79
CA ILE A 205 -22.10 -2.12 18.06
C ILE A 205 -21.71 -2.42 19.50
N GLU A 206 -20.56 -3.06 19.67
CA GLU A 206 -20.05 -3.46 20.98
C GLU A 206 -18.70 -2.80 21.24
N TYR A 207 -18.41 -2.62 22.52
CA TYR A 207 -17.21 -1.93 22.98
C TYR A 207 -16.34 -2.87 23.79
N LEU A 208 -15.16 -3.17 23.23
CA LEU A 208 -14.07 -3.85 23.92
C LEU A 208 -12.75 -3.12 23.66
N PRO A 209 -11.76 -3.24 24.57
CA PRO A 209 -10.42 -2.73 24.32
C PRO A 209 -9.79 -3.32 23.05
N PRO A 210 -9.08 -2.53 22.21
CA PRO A 210 -8.50 -3.01 20.94
C PRO A 210 -7.55 -4.22 21.07
N GLU A 211 -6.91 -4.38 22.22
CA GLU A 211 -6.01 -5.48 22.55
C GLU A 211 -6.74 -6.81 22.83
N GLN A 212 -8.02 -6.78 23.20
CA GLN A 212 -8.87 -7.97 23.45
C GLN A 212 -9.45 -8.54 22.16
N ARG A 213 -8.57 -8.90 21.21
CA ARG A 213 -8.99 -9.38 19.88
C ARG A 213 -9.59 -10.78 19.90
N GLU A 214 -9.18 -11.64 20.82
CA GLU A 214 -9.73 -13.00 20.92
C GLU A 214 -11.18 -12.94 21.43
N GLU A 215 -11.42 -12.19 22.50
CA GLU A 215 -12.75 -11.93 23.05
C GLU A 215 -13.64 -11.21 22.03
N SER A 216 -13.10 -10.25 21.28
CA SER A 216 -13.81 -9.60 20.17
C SER A 216 -14.23 -10.62 19.08
N ARG A 217 -13.40 -11.62 18.80
CA ARG A 217 -13.69 -12.69 17.82
C ARG A 217 -14.79 -13.62 18.29
N GLU A 218 -14.74 -14.02 19.55
CA GLU A 218 -15.77 -14.84 20.16
C GLU A 218 -17.12 -14.11 20.19
N LEU A 219 -17.11 -12.83 20.56
CA LEU A 219 -18.30 -11.99 20.61
C LEU A 219 -18.88 -11.74 19.20
N ALA A 220 -18.04 -11.44 18.21
CA ALA A 220 -18.46 -11.33 16.81
C ALA A 220 -19.14 -12.61 16.33
N ALA A 221 -18.50 -13.77 16.57
CA ALA A 221 -19.05 -15.06 16.16
C ALA A 221 -20.38 -15.37 16.87
N ARG A 222 -20.52 -15.00 18.14
CA ARG A 222 -21.78 -15.12 18.88
C ARG A 222 -22.89 -14.28 18.28
N LEU A 223 -22.63 -12.99 18.05
CA LEU A 223 -23.61 -12.07 17.47
C LEU A 223 -24.06 -12.51 16.06
N VAL A 224 -23.15 -13.02 15.23
CA VAL A 224 -23.51 -13.60 13.93
C VAL A 224 -24.46 -14.80 14.10
N ARG A 225 -24.18 -15.72 15.04
CA ARG A 225 -25.07 -16.87 15.32
C ARG A 225 -26.45 -16.44 15.81
N GLU A 226 -26.50 -15.35 16.56
CA GLU A 226 -27.74 -14.75 17.06
C GLU A 226 -28.49 -13.94 16.01
N GLY A 227 -27.96 -13.81 14.79
CA GLY A 227 -28.61 -13.12 13.66
C GLY A 227 -28.40 -11.61 13.63
N PHE A 228 -27.31 -11.12 14.22
CA PHE A 228 -26.88 -9.71 14.17
C PHE A 228 -25.69 -9.52 13.24
N ILE A 229 -25.50 -8.29 12.76
CA ILE A 229 -24.27 -7.85 12.09
C ILE A 229 -23.38 -7.17 13.13
N PRO A 230 -22.30 -7.81 13.60
CA PRO A 230 -21.48 -7.23 14.67
C PRO A 230 -20.53 -6.15 14.14
N TYR A 231 -20.22 -5.18 14.99
CA TYR A 231 -19.00 -4.39 14.93
C TYR A 231 -18.49 -4.12 16.35
N ILE A 232 -17.37 -4.74 16.73
CA ILE A 232 -16.76 -4.59 18.05
C ILE A 232 -15.54 -3.67 17.92
N THR A 233 -15.50 -2.58 18.68
CA THR A 233 -14.48 -1.53 18.53
C THR A 233 -14.27 -0.71 19.81
N SER A 234 -13.48 0.36 19.75
CA SER A 234 -13.31 1.35 20.83
C SER A 234 -14.47 2.36 20.86
N PRO A 235 -14.83 2.92 22.02
CA PRO A 235 -15.91 3.92 22.14
C PRO A 235 -15.65 5.21 21.34
N ALA A 236 -14.37 5.52 21.08
CA ALA A 236 -13.99 6.67 20.25
C ALA A 236 -14.11 6.41 18.73
N LEU A 237 -14.45 5.18 18.31
CA LEU A 237 -14.59 4.78 16.90
C LEU A 237 -13.36 5.15 16.06
N ASN A 238 -12.18 5.02 16.65
CA ASN A 238 -10.88 5.41 16.07
C ASN A 238 -9.90 4.23 15.98
N ALA A 239 -10.41 3.01 16.12
CA ALA A 239 -9.68 1.76 16.02
C ALA A 239 -10.37 0.85 14.99
N LEU A 240 -9.58 0.03 14.30
CA LEU A 240 -10.12 -0.92 13.33
C LEU A 240 -10.72 -2.11 14.09
N GLY A 241 -12.06 -2.10 14.17
CA GLY A 241 -12.84 -3.08 14.90
C GLY A 241 -12.92 -4.45 14.22
N MET A 242 -13.73 -5.32 14.80
CA MET A 242 -14.01 -6.66 14.29
C MET A 242 -15.48 -6.80 13.90
N SER A 243 -15.73 -7.45 12.76
CA SER A 243 -17.09 -7.77 12.29
C SER A 243 -17.17 -9.27 11.98
N SER A 244 -18.04 -9.69 11.05
CA SER A 244 -18.04 -11.05 10.49
C SER A 244 -16.75 -11.39 9.70
N ILE A 245 -15.90 -10.38 9.50
CA ILE A 245 -14.55 -10.49 8.97
C ILE A 245 -13.57 -9.84 9.94
N GLU A 246 -12.32 -10.29 9.90
CA GLU A 246 -11.20 -9.71 10.64
C GLU A 246 -10.14 -9.22 9.65
N VAL A 247 -10.02 -7.90 9.49
CA VAL A 247 -8.94 -7.30 8.69
C VAL A 247 -7.60 -7.69 9.31
N GLN A 248 -6.69 -8.18 8.48
CA GLN A 248 -5.36 -8.60 8.89
C GLN A 248 -4.38 -7.43 8.70
N PRO A 249 -3.65 -7.02 9.75
CA PRO A 249 -2.71 -5.90 9.67
C PRO A 249 -1.63 -6.14 8.63
N ARG A 250 -1.49 -5.19 7.70
CA ARG A 250 -0.44 -5.18 6.66
C ARG A 250 0.45 -3.95 6.70
N ARG A 251 0.25 -3.09 7.68
CA ARG A 251 1.04 -1.86 7.85
C ARG A 251 2.13 -2.08 8.89
N ILE A 252 3.31 -1.54 8.61
CA ILE A 252 4.40 -1.38 9.54
C ILE A 252 4.67 0.12 9.66
N GLY A 253 4.65 0.64 10.89
CA GLY A 253 5.10 2.00 11.15
C GLY A 253 6.62 2.03 11.19
N LEU A 254 7.26 3.01 10.57
CA LEU A 254 8.70 3.23 10.68
C LEU A 254 8.94 4.63 11.24
N VAL A 255 9.44 4.68 12.46
CA VAL A 255 9.79 5.93 13.14
C VAL A 255 11.26 6.25 12.89
N TYR A 256 11.50 7.47 12.43
CA TYR A 256 12.84 8.00 12.16
C TYR A 256 13.08 9.34 12.87
N ASP A 257 14.34 9.70 13.06
CA ASP A 257 14.74 10.97 13.65
C ASP A 257 15.00 12.02 12.56
N PRO A 258 14.25 13.14 12.50
CA PRO A 258 14.53 14.22 11.55
C PRO A 258 15.93 14.85 11.72
N ARG A 259 16.56 14.70 12.88
CA ARG A 259 17.94 15.18 13.13
C ARG A 259 18.98 14.37 12.35
N GLU A 260 18.64 13.16 11.94
CA GLU A 260 19.50 12.25 11.16
C GLU A 260 19.38 12.44 9.65
N GLY A 261 18.52 13.36 9.22
CA GLY A 261 18.25 13.64 7.81
C GLY A 261 16.79 13.40 7.41
N GLU A 262 16.53 13.63 6.13
CA GLU A 262 15.21 13.44 5.53
C GLU A 262 14.89 11.95 5.33
N LEU A 263 13.64 11.65 4.99
CA LEU A 263 13.17 10.27 4.82
C LEU A 263 13.96 9.52 3.74
N GLU A 264 14.23 10.15 2.61
CA GLU A 264 14.96 9.56 1.48
C GLU A 264 16.40 9.14 1.80
N ASP A 265 16.99 9.73 2.84
CA ASP A 265 18.35 9.43 3.32
C ASP A 265 18.32 8.50 4.55
N ASN A 266 17.14 8.23 5.11
CA ASN A 266 17.02 7.45 6.33
C ASN A 266 17.34 5.95 6.08
N PRO A 267 18.24 5.34 6.88
CA PRO A 267 18.60 3.92 6.72
C PRO A 267 17.42 2.95 6.83
N GLY A 268 16.41 3.25 7.64
CA GLY A 268 15.20 2.43 7.73
C GLY A 268 14.40 2.44 6.44
N HIS A 269 14.28 3.59 5.77
CA HIS A 269 13.66 3.67 4.45
C HIS A 269 14.46 2.93 3.39
N ILE A 270 15.76 3.24 3.29
CA ILE A 270 16.64 2.72 2.25
C ILE A 270 16.84 1.20 2.37
N TYR A 271 17.22 0.71 3.55
CA TYR A 271 17.68 -0.67 3.72
C TYR A 271 16.56 -1.65 4.11
N LEU A 272 15.50 -1.17 4.79
CA LEU A 272 14.43 -2.04 5.29
C LEU A 272 13.15 -1.98 4.46
N GLY A 273 12.84 -0.82 3.86
CA GLY A 273 11.60 -0.59 3.12
C GLY A 273 11.34 -1.65 2.04
N GLY A 274 12.32 -1.91 1.17
CA GLY A 274 12.20 -2.92 0.10
C GLY A 274 12.05 -4.36 0.60
N LEU A 275 12.56 -4.66 1.80
CA LEU A 275 12.46 -5.97 2.43
C LEU A 275 11.06 -6.18 3.06
N LEU A 276 10.51 -5.13 3.68
CA LEU A 276 9.14 -5.12 4.19
C LEU A 276 8.12 -5.24 3.06
N GLU A 277 8.33 -4.54 1.95
CA GLU A 277 7.55 -4.67 0.71
C GLU A 277 7.53 -6.13 0.21
N TYR A 278 8.68 -6.81 0.19
CA TYR A 278 8.76 -8.23 -0.18
C TYR A 278 7.98 -9.14 0.79
N LEU A 279 8.03 -8.86 2.10
CA LEU A 279 7.21 -9.56 3.10
C LEU A 279 5.71 -9.28 2.94
N GLY A 280 5.34 -8.41 1.99
CA GLY A 280 3.98 -8.04 1.68
C GLY A 280 3.48 -6.96 2.61
N TYR A 281 4.31 -6.16 3.29
CA TYR A 281 3.86 -5.07 4.15
C TYR A 281 3.97 -3.73 3.45
N ARG A 282 3.01 -2.85 3.73
CA ARG A 282 3.13 -1.41 3.47
C ARG A 282 3.87 -0.76 4.63
N VAL A 283 4.69 0.23 4.33
CA VAL A 283 5.40 1.02 5.35
C VAL A 283 4.82 2.43 5.41
N ASP A 284 4.44 2.85 6.61
CA ASP A 284 4.04 4.23 6.91
C ASP A 284 5.17 4.87 7.74
N TYR A 285 5.72 6.00 7.28
CA TYR A 285 6.89 6.64 7.89
C TYR A 285 6.48 7.81 8.76
N TRP A 286 7.03 7.90 9.97
CA TRP A 286 6.73 8.98 10.91
C TRP A 286 8.00 9.59 11.49
N PRO A 287 8.14 10.92 11.47
CA PRO A 287 9.18 11.57 12.25
C PRO A 287 8.90 11.38 13.74
N ALA A 288 9.96 11.24 14.55
CA ALA A 288 9.89 11.08 16.01
C ALA A 288 9.55 12.41 16.73
N ASP A 289 8.42 13.02 16.37
CA ASP A 289 7.97 14.30 16.90
C ASP A 289 6.47 14.29 17.31
N ALA A 290 5.87 15.47 17.45
CA ALA A 290 4.47 15.60 17.88
C ALA A 290 3.44 15.11 16.84
N SER A 291 3.85 14.81 15.60
CA SER A 291 3.00 14.26 14.55
C SER A 291 2.79 12.75 14.66
N LEU A 292 3.48 12.07 15.59
CA LEU A 292 3.29 10.66 15.84
C LEU A 292 1.80 10.33 16.08
N PRO A 293 1.27 9.24 15.47
CA PRO A 293 -0.16 8.94 15.52
C PRO A 293 -0.61 8.65 16.95
N GLN A 294 -1.62 9.42 17.39
CA GLN A 294 -2.19 9.31 18.74
C GLN A 294 -3.30 8.26 18.84
N ARG A 295 -3.91 7.86 17.72
CA ARG A 295 -4.91 6.78 17.67
C ARG A 295 -4.32 5.42 18.08
N SER A 296 -5.19 4.45 18.34
CA SER A 296 -4.77 3.05 18.56
C SER A 296 -4.17 2.48 17.28
N LEU A 297 -3.04 1.80 17.38
CA LEU A 297 -2.42 1.12 16.24
C LEU A 297 -2.82 -0.36 16.14
N LYS A 298 -3.35 -0.93 17.22
CA LYS A 298 -3.74 -2.34 17.28
C LYS A 298 -4.84 -2.66 16.26
N GLY A 299 -4.67 -3.77 15.55
CA GLY A 299 -5.60 -4.20 14.49
C GLY A 299 -5.37 -3.52 13.14
N LEU A 300 -4.61 -2.42 13.07
CA LEU A 300 -4.24 -1.76 11.82
C LEU A 300 -2.76 -1.97 11.46
N TYR A 301 -1.86 -1.93 12.46
CA TYR A 301 -0.42 -2.15 12.30
C TYR A 301 0.01 -3.51 12.86
N ALA A 302 0.87 -4.21 12.12
CA ALA A 302 1.48 -5.46 12.56
C ALA A 302 2.66 -5.22 13.52
N GLY A 303 3.26 -4.03 13.49
CA GLY A 303 4.36 -3.63 14.36
C GLY A 303 4.90 -2.26 13.98
N VAL A 304 5.83 -1.76 14.79
CA VAL A 304 6.54 -0.49 14.57
C VAL A 304 8.04 -0.76 14.61
N VAL A 305 8.75 -0.30 13.58
CA VAL A 305 10.21 -0.19 13.57
C VAL A 305 10.60 1.19 14.07
N VAL A 306 11.58 1.26 14.97
CA VAL A 306 12.24 2.50 15.38
C VAL A 306 13.69 2.42 14.93
N TRP A 307 14.08 3.27 13.99
CA TRP A 307 15.45 3.33 13.47
C TRP A 307 16.02 4.73 13.73
N MET A 308 16.66 4.88 14.89
CA MET A 308 17.22 6.16 15.36
C MET A 308 18.55 5.87 16.06
N THR A 309 19.58 6.63 15.74
CA THR A 309 20.95 6.47 16.24
C THR A 309 21.45 7.66 17.08
N SER A 310 20.76 8.80 17.02
CA SER A 310 21.06 10.04 17.78
C SER A 310 20.55 10.02 19.22
N GLY A 311 20.01 8.89 19.68
CA GLY A 311 19.38 8.76 21.00
C GLY A 311 17.96 9.32 21.04
N ALA A 312 17.46 9.60 22.25
CA ALA A 312 16.10 10.12 22.44
C ALA A 312 15.85 11.44 21.67
N PRO A 313 14.66 11.65 21.08
CA PRO A 313 14.32 12.88 20.35
C PRO A 313 14.15 14.07 21.30
N GLU A 314 14.10 15.29 20.75
CA GLU A 314 13.95 16.53 21.54
C GLU A 314 12.70 16.51 22.44
N LYS A 315 11.57 16.02 21.91
CA LYS A 315 10.32 15.84 22.66
C LYS A 315 10.24 14.46 23.31
N ARG A 316 11.28 14.11 24.06
CA ARG A 316 11.48 12.80 24.72
C ARG A 316 10.24 12.30 25.46
N ASP A 317 9.62 13.12 26.30
CA ASP A 317 8.49 12.68 27.14
C ASP A 317 7.28 12.25 26.30
N ILE A 318 7.02 12.96 25.19
CA ILE A 318 5.93 12.62 24.26
C ILE A 318 6.25 11.31 23.56
N PHE A 319 7.49 11.13 23.12
CA PHE A 319 7.94 9.91 22.46
C PHE A 319 7.89 8.69 23.39
N GLU A 320 8.38 8.81 24.63
CA GLU A 320 8.34 7.73 25.62
C GLU A 320 6.90 7.39 26.05
N ALA A 321 6.03 8.39 26.21
CA ALA A 321 4.60 8.16 26.44
C ALA A 321 3.95 7.44 25.26
N TRP A 322 4.33 7.80 24.04
CA TRP A 322 3.87 7.14 22.82
C TRP A 322 4.33 5.68 22.76
N LEU A 323 5.60 5.38 23.07
CA LEU A 323 6.11 4.01 23.15
C LEU A 323 5.36 3.18 24.20
N ASN A 324 5.16 3.73 25.40
CA ASN A 324 4.38 3.05 26.45
C ASN A 324 2.97 2.72 25.99
N LYS A 325 2.30 3.64 25.30
CA LYS A 325 0.96 3.41 24.74
C LYS A 325 0.95 2.26 23.73
N ARG A 326 1.99 2.13 22.89
CA ARG A 326 2.10 0.99 21.95
C ARG A 326 2.28 -0.33 22.68
N LEU A 327 3.05 -0.34 23.77
CA LEU A 327 3.22 -1.53 24.62
C LEU A 327 1.91 -1.89 25.34
N ASP A 328 1.13 -0.90 25.81
CA ASP A 328 -0.19 -1.10 26.42
C ASP A 328 -1.17 -1.73 25.42
N GLU A 329 -1.17 -1.23 24.18
CA GLU A 329 -1.96 -1.75 23.05
C GLU A 329 -1.48 -3.12 22.54
N GLN A 330 -0.36 -3.64 23.06
CA GLN A 330 0.32 -4.85 22.58
C GLN A 330 0.66 -4.78 21.08
N VAL A 331 1.19 -3.64 20.65
CA VAL A 331 1.76 -3.45 19.31
C VAL A 331 3.27 -3.68 19.38
N PRO A 332 3.80 -4.69 18.66
CA PRO A 332 5.23 -5.02 18.73
C PRO A 332 6.15 -3.88 18.26
N LEU A 333 7.28 -3.69 18.96
CA LEU A 333 8.29 -2.67 18.66
C LEU A 333 9.64 -3.32 18.26
N ALA A 334 10.26 -2.86 17.18
CA ALA A 334 11.58 -3.34 16.74
C ALA A 334 12.56 -2.17 16.66
N PHE A 335 13.58 -2.17 17.50
CA PHE A 335 14.63 -1.15 17.48
C PHE A 335 15.81 -1.61 16.62
N PHE A 336 16.24 -0.77 15.69
CA PHE A 336 17.39 -1.06 14.82
C PHE A 336 18.49 -0.02 14.98
N SER A 337 19.73 -0.50 15.04
CA SER A 337 21.00 0.24 15.16
C SER A 337 21.17 1.05 16.45
N GLY A 338 20.14 1.73 16.93
CA GLY A 338 20.12 2.42 18.22
C GLY A 338 18.87 2.11 19.04
N LEU A 339 18.92 2.49 20.31
CA LEU A 339 17.84 2.34 21.28
C LEU A 339 17.59 3.72 21.90
N PRO A 340 16.69 4.55 21.34
CA PRO A 340 16.44 5.92 21.78
C PRO A 340 15.56 5.98 23.05
N VAL A 341 15.93 5.20 24.07
CA VAL A 341 15.19 5.05 25.33
C VAL A 341 16.17 5.13 26.51
N ASP A 342 16.06 6.22 27.27
CA ASP A 342 16.93 6.47 28.44
C ASP A 342 16.16 6.36 29.77
N ASN A 343 14.94 5.81 29.75
CA ASN A 343 14.06 5.71 30.91
C ASN A 343 14.12 4.31 31.51
N ASP A 344 14.67 4.20 32.72
CA ASP A 344 14.86 2.92 33.41
C ASP A 344 13.56 2.13 33.65
N SER A 345 12.44 2.82 33.85
CA SER A 345 11.12 2.17 34.00
C SER A 345 10.70 1.53 32.68
N LEU A 346 10.86 2.25 31.57
CA LEU A 346 10.56 1.71 30.24
C LEU A 346 11.50 0.56 29.87
N LEU A 347 12.81 0.69 30.11
CA LEU A 347 13.77 -0.40 29.90
C LEU A 347 13.42 -1.64 30.73
N SER A 348 13.05 -1.45 32.01
CA SER A 348 12.65 -2.55 32.89
C SER A 348 11.38 -3.24 32.40
N ARG A 349 10.42 -2.48 31.85
CA ARG A 349 9.21 -3.01 31.19
C ARG A 349 9.55 -3.86 29.96
N LEU A 350 10.58 -3.48 29.22
CA LEU A 350 11.15 -4.27 28.11
C LEU A 350 12.00 -5.47 28.61
N GLY A 351 12.15 -5.68 29.92
CA GLY A 351 12.94 -6.78 30.47
C GLY A 351 14.45 -6.60 30.35
N ILE A 352 14.92 -5.37 30.16
CA ILE A 352 16.33 -5.01 30.00
C ILE A 352 16.74 -3.88 30.96
N ARG A 353 18.05 -3.64 31.09
CA ARG A 353 18.59 -2.46 31.76
C ARG A 353 19.94 -2.07 31.19
N THR A 354 20.32 -0.82 31.40
CA THR A 354 21.68 -0.34 31.18
C THR A 354 22.63 -0.82 32.29
N LEU A 355 23.88 -1.04 31.91
CA LEU A 355 25.00 -1.36 32.78
C LEU A 355 25.85 -0.10 32.96
N SER A 356 26.37 0.11 34.17
CA SER A 356 27.20 1.27 34.50
C SER A 356 28.62 1.21 33.91
N GLN A 357 29.06 0.07 33.38
CA GLN A 357 30.39 -0.10 32.82
C GLN A 357 30.30 -0.64 31.40
N PRO A 358 31.10 -0.08 30.46
CA PRO A 358 31.23 -0.62 29.12
C PRO A 358 31.84 -2.02 29.16
N VAL A 359 31.77 -2.71 28.03
CA VAL A 359 32.41 -4.01 27.86
C VAL A 359 33.94 -3.90 27.99
N THR A 360 34.54 -4.89 28.62
CA THR A 360 36.00 -4.97 28.84
C THR A 360 36.73 -5.62 27.65
N ASP A 361 38.03 -5.39 27.55
CA ASP A 361 38.85 -5.91 26.42
C ASP A 361 38.99 -7.43 26.42
N ASP A 362 38.75 -8.11 27.55
CA ASP A 362 38.75 -9.56 27.70
C ASP A 362 37.41 -10.21 27.30
N ALA A 363 36.53 -9.46 26.63
CA ALA A 363 35.21 -9.94 26.26
C ALA A 363 35.27 -11.16 25.32
N VAL A 364 34.31 -12.05 25.50
CA VAL A 364 34.13 -13.23 24.66
C VAL A 364 32.69 -13.33 24.17
N LEU A 365 32.50 -13.82 22.95
CA LEU A 365 31.18 -14.21 22.47
C LEU A 365 30.74 -15.47 23.24
N GLU A 366 29.74 -15.34 24.11
CA GLU A 366 29.22 -16.45 24.92
C GLU A 366 28.24 -17.29 24.10
N SER A 367 27.31 -16.65 23.40
CA SER A 367 26.35 -17.33 22.52
C SER A 367 25.75 -16.39 21.48
N HIS A 368 25.27 -16.95 20.37
CA HIS A 368 24.40 -16.25 19.43
C HIS A 368 23.37 -17.20 18.80
N ASP A 369 22.24 -16.66 18.36
CA ASP A 369 21.21 -17.38 17.60
C ASP A 369 21.50 -17.29 16.09
N ALA A 370 22.04 -18.38 15.53
CA ALA A 370 22.39 -18.45 14.11
C ALA A 370 21.20 -18.29 13.15
N ALA A 371 19.95 -18.46 13.62
CA ALA A 371 18.76 -18.23 12.80
C ALA A 371 18.42 -16.74 12.66
N LEU A 372 18.95 -15.88 13.52
CA LEU A 372 18.74 -14.43 13.48
C LEU A 372 19.98 -13.66 13.06
N ILE A 373 21.18 -14.18 13.33
CA ILE A 373 22.41 -13.42 13.16
C ILE A 373 23.59 -14.30 12.72
N GLY A 374 24.38 -13.80 11.77
CA GLY A 374 25.60 -14.45 11.29
C GLY A 374 25.38 -15.51 10.20
N GLY A 375 24.12 -15.86 9.89
CA GLY A 375 23.74 -16.84 8.88
C GLY A 375 23.20 -16.25 7.56
N PHE A 376 23.23 -14.93 7.40
CA PHE A 376 22.61 -14.23 6.25
C PHE A 376 23.65 -13.74 5.22
N GLU A 377 24.15 -12.51 5.30
CA GLU A 377 25.13 -11.97 4.32
C GLU A 377 26.55 -11.85 4.88
N ALA A 378 26.67 -11.51 6.16
CA ALA A 378 27.95 -11.40 6.87
C ALA A 378 27.98 -12.31 8.11
N PRO A 379 29.15 -12.91 8.43
CA PRO A 379 29.28 -13.80 9.57
C PRO A 379 29.25 -13.04 10.90
N MET A 380 28.80 -13.73 11.95
CA MET A 380 28.90 -13.21 13.32
C MET A 380 30.37 -13.20 13.78
N ARG A 381 30.86 -12.05 14.23
CA ARG A 381 32.20 -11.86 14.82
C ARG A 381 32.10 -11.05 16.10
N LEU A 382 32.96 -11.32 17.08
CA LEU A 382 33.01 -10.52 18.29
C LEU A 382 33.41 -9.07 17.94
N ARG A 383 32.57 -8.13 18.35
CA ARG A 383 32.72 -6.69 18.19
C ARG A 383 32.38 -6.00 19.51
N THR A 384 33.33 -5.27 20.07
CA THR A 384 33.20 -4.60 21.37
C THR A 384 33.15 -3.09 21.25
N ARG A 385 33.69 -2.52 20.17
CA ARG A 385 33.58 -1.09 19.87
C ARG A 385 32.12 -0.72 19.63
N GLU A 386 31.67 0.37 20.25
CA GLU A 386 30.28 0.87 20.17
C GLU A 386 29.22 -0.13 20.66
N LEU A 387 29.64 -1.20 21.36
CA LEU A 387 28.70 -2.14 21.96
C LEU A 387 27.91 -1.45 23.07
N PRO A 388 26.57 -1.43 23.01
CA PRO A 388 25.76 -0.84 24.06
C PRO A 388 25.90 -1.63 25.36
N ALA A 389 26.00 -0.90 26.48
CA ALA A 389 26.08 -1.47 27.81
C ALA A 389 24.68 -1.92 28.29
N LEU A 390 24.09 -2.92 27.64
CA LEU A 390 22.74 -3.44 27.93
C LEU A 390 22.79 -4.89 28.38
N THR A 391 21.93 -5.26 29.33
CA THR A 391 21.71 -6.66 29.71
C THR A 391 20.22 -6.97 29.79
N VAL A 392 19.87 -8.24 29.60
CA VAL A 392 18.55 -8.78 29.93
C VAL A 392 18.45 -9.01 31.43
N ILE A 393 17.33 -8.60 32.03
CA ILE A 393 16.97 -8.86 33.44
C ILE A 393 15.76 -9.77 33.59
N ASN A 394 14.93 -9.91 32.54
CA ASN A 394 13.79 -10.83 32.53
C ASN A 394 13.78 -11.70 31.25
N PRO A 395 14.37 -12.90 31.30
CA PRO A 395 14.42 -13.83 30.16
C PRO A 395 13.05 -14.33 29.66
N GLN A 396 11.99 -14.24 30.48
CA GLN A 396 10.63 -14.62 30.07
C GLN A 396 9.99 -13.55 29.18
N THR A 397 10.39 -12.29 29.36
CA THR A 397 9.93 -11.16 28.55
C THR A 397 10.84 -10.92 27.35
N THR A 398 12.15 -11.15 27.49
CA THR A 398 13.14 -10.86 26.44
C THR A 398 14.22 -11.92 26.41
N GLN A 399 14.33 -12.58 25.27
CA GLN A 399 15.33 -13.61 24.99
C GLN A 399 16.51 -13.00 24.24
N ALA A 400 17.70 -13.10 24.82
CA ALA A 400 18.93 -12.67 24.17
C ALA A 400 19.22 -13.52 22.92
N ALA A 401 19.48 -12.87 21.80
CA ALA A 401 19.92 -13.49 20.56
C ALA A 401 21.44 -13.37 20.38
N VAL A 402 22.10 -12.43 21.05
CA VAL A 402 23.56 -12.34 21.17
C VAL A 402 23.90 -12.10 22.63
N VAL A 403 24.85 -12.87 23.16
CA VAL A 403 25.38 -12.69 24.52
C VAL A 403 26.90 -12.59 24.45
N ILE A 404 27.42 -11.48 24.96
CA ILE A 404 28.86 -11.22 25.09
C ILE A 404 29.17 -11.16 26.57
N ARG A 405 30.20 -11.88 27.02
CA ARG A 405 30.63 -11.90 28.42
C ARG A 405 31.92 -11.10 28.56
N GLY A 406 31.91 -10.08 29.42
CA GLY A 406 33.10 -9.31 29.83
C GLY A 406 33.22 -9.33 31.35
N GLY A 407 34.28 -9.95 31.88
CA GLY A 407 34.35 -10.31 33.30
C GLY A 407 33.16 -11.15 33.77
N GLU A 408 32.45 -10.67 34.79
CA GLU A 408 31.22 -11.29 35.34
C GLU A 408 29.93 -10.77 34.70
N LYS A 409 30.01 -9.80 33.78
CA LYS A 409 28.85 -9.15 33.17
C LYS A 409 28.53 -9.75 31.81
N ARG A 410 27.24 -9.73 31.48
CA ARG A 410 26.71 -10.13 30.18
C ARG A 410 26.13 -8.92 29.47
N TYR A 411 26.47 -8.78 28.20
CA TYR A 411 26.06 -7.71 27.30
C TYR A 411 25.21 -8.32 26.18
N VAL A 412 24.04 -7.74 25.95
CA VAL A 412 23.05 -8.24 24.99
C VAL A 412 22.71 -7.12 24.00
N PRO A 413 23.34 -7.10 22.80
CA PRO A 413 23.07 -6.11 21.77
C PRO A 413 21.95 -6.52 20.80
N VAL A 414 21.53 -7.80 20.81
CA VAL A 414 20.44 -8.30 19.97
C VAL A 414 19.54 -9.20 20.80
N ALA A 415 18.24 -8.97 20.77
CA ALA A 415 17.24 -9.75 21.49
C ALA A 415 15.86 -9.68 20.82
N THR A 416 15.03 -10.68 21.09
CA THR A 416 13.59 -10.69 20.76
C THR A 416 12.78 -11.00 22.01
N GLY A 417 11.55 -10.53 22.09
CA GLY A 417 10.69 -10.68 23.26
C GLY A 417 9.21 -10.62 22.91
N THR A 418 8.35 -10.80 23.90
CA THR A 418 6.89 -10.75 23.70
C THR A 418 6.37 -9.38 23.27
N TRP A 419 7.16 -8.33 23.52
CA TRP A 419 6.86 -6.95 23.14
C TRP A 419 7.45 -6.56 21.78
N GLY A 420 8.29 -7.39 21.16
CA GLY A 420 9.11 -6.94 20.03
C GLY A 420 10.55 -7.45 20.06
N GLY A 421 11.51 -6.56 19.79
CA GLY A 421 12.93 -6.86 19.88
C GLY A 421 13.83 -5.67 19.57
N PHE A 422 15.13 -5.88 19.67
CA PHE A 422 16.13 -4.92 19.21
C PHE A 422 17.32 -5.62 18.56
N ALA A 423 17.89 -4.99 17.54
CA ALA A 423 19.14 -5.35 16.91
C ALA A 423 20.00 -4.09 16.80
N LEU A 424 21.03 -3.97 17.63
CA LEU A 424 21.80 -2.74 17.81
C LEU A 424 23.18 -2.83 17.15
N THR A 425 23.74 -1.66 16.82
CA THR A 425 25.14 -1.52 16.42
C THR A 425 26.04 -2.14 17.51
N PRO A 426 27.13 -2.85 17.16
CA PRO A 426 27.70 -3.06 15.82
C PRO A 426 27.25 -4.36 15.12
N TYR A 427 26.08 -4.90 15.45
CA TYR A 427 25.60 -6.22 15.01
C TYR A 427 24.49 -6.18 13.95
N VAL A 428 24.17 -4.99 13.43
CA VAL A 428 23.24 -4.83 12.30
C VAL A 428 23.99 -5.05 10.98
N PHE A 429 25.11 -4.34 10.79
CA PHE A 429 25.88 -4.34 9.55
C PHE A 429 27.37 -4.66 9.75
N GLU A 430 27.94 -5.33 8.75
CA GLU A 430 29.36 -5.35 8.48
C GLU A 430 29.68 -4.16 7.57
N GLU A 431 30.51 -3.24 8.07
CA GLU A 431 30.92 -2.02 7.36
C GLU A 431 32.16 -2.28 6.50
N GLY A 432 32.10 -1.93 5.21
CA GLY A 432 33.23 -1.81 4.29
C GLY A 432 33.48 -0.36 3.89
N MET A 433 34.45 -0.08 3.00
CA MET A 433 34.75 1.30 2.59
C MET A 433 33.56 2.01 1.91
N ASP A 434 32.86 1.31 1.02
CA ASP A 434 31.74 1.89 0.24
C ASP A 434 30.45 1.05 0.32
N HIS A 435 30.45 -0.05 1.10
CA HIS A 435 29.37 -1.05 1.07
C HIS A 435 29.10 -1.62 2.45
N ARG A 436 27.85 -2.02 2.69
CA ARG A 436 27.40 -2.69 3.91
C ARG A 436 26.87 -4.07 3.59
N ARG A 437 26.94 -4.97 4.57
CA ARG A 437 26.29 -6.29 4.52
C ARG A 437 25.54 -6.55 5.80
N TRP A 438 24.37 -7.17 5.70
CA TRP A 438 23.56 -7.55 6.83
C TRP A 438 24.24 -8.65 7.67
N ILE A 439 24.50 -8.36 8.95
CA ILE A 439 24.91 -9.37 9.93
C ILE A 439 23.67 -10.05 10.51
N VAL A 440 22.66 -9.26 10.90
CA VAL A 440 21.33 -9.75 11.26
C VAL A 440 20.57 -10.17 10.00
N ASP A 441 19.81 -11.27 10.04
CA ASP A 441 18.79 -11.56 9.01
C ASP A 441 17.56 -10.68 9.30
N PRO A 442 17.32 -9.62 8.52
CA PRO A 442 16.21 -8.70 8.80
C PRO A 442 14.84 -9.38 8.63
N PHE A 443 14.72 -10.40 7.76
CA PHE A 443 13.47 -11.13 7.58
C PHE A 443 13.16 -11.97 8.82
N ALA A 444 14.12 -12.80 9.24
CA ALA A 444 13.93 -13.69 10.39
C ALA A 444 13.73 -12.89 11.69
N PHE A 445 14.50 -11.80 11.87
CA PHE A 445 14.37 -10.92 13.02
C PHE A 445 12.99 -10.28 13.10
N LEU A 446 12.52 -9.62 12.04
CA LEU A 446 11.21 -8.96 12.05
C LEU A 446 10.05 -9.95 12.16
N GLN A 447 10.13 -11.10 11.47
CA GLN A 447 9.12 -12.15 11.60
C GLN A 447 8.99 -12.64 13.04
N ARG A 448 10.10 -12.77 13.77
CA ARG A 448 10.08 -13.18 15.17
C ARG A 448 9.67 -12.05 16.12
N ALA A 449 10.28 -10.87 15.99
CA ALA A 449 10.02 -9.72 16.85
C ALA A 449 8.54 -9.28 16.78
N PHE A 450 7.94 -9.28 15.59
CA PHE A 450 6.53 -8.90 15.43
C PHE A 450 5.56 -10.09 15.47
N ALA A 451 6.07 -11.32 15.64
CA ALA A 451 5.29 -12.56 15.55
C ALA A 451 4.41 -12.59 14.28
N LEU A 452 5.00 -12.24 13.12
CA LEU A 452 4.26 -12.05 11.88
C LEU A 452 3.61 -13.36 11.42
N PRO A 453 2.27 -13.41 11.26
CA PRO A 453 1.60 -14.61 10.79
C PRO A 453 1.91 -14.84 9.29
N PRO A 454 1.87 -16.09 8.82
CA PRO A 454 1.87 -16.35 7.39
C PRO A 454 0.57 -15.81 6.77
N LEU A 455 0.70 -14.99 5.73
CA LEU A 455 -0.40 -14.37 5.01
C LEU A 455 -0.13 -14.35 3.49
N PRO A 456 -1.18 -14.29 2.64
CA PRO A 456 -1.01 -14.02 1.22
C PRO A 456 -0.38 -12.64 0.97
N ARG A 457 0.67 -12.55 0.17
CA ARG A 457 1.42 -11.30 -0.05
C ARG A 457 1.21 -10.80 -1.49
N PRO A 458 0.74 -9.58 -1.74
CA PRO A 458 0.79 -9.02 -3.10
C PRO A 458 2.20 -9.05 -3.66
N ASP A 459 2.34 -9.37 -4.93
CA ASP A 459 3.65 -9.55 -5.57
C ASP A 459 3.76 -8.71 -6.84
N THR A 460 4.71 -7.77 -6.86
CA THR A 460 4.97 -6.88 -7.99
C THR A 460 5.91 -7.49 -9.03
N THR A 461 6.45 -8.68 -8.80
CA THR A 461 7.55 -9.24 -9.60
C THR A 461 7.07 -10.25 -10.64
N THR A 462 5.89 -10.82 -10.42
CA THR A 462 5.34 -11.93 -11.20
C THR A 462 3.88 -11.66 -11.52
N GLU A 463 3.47 -11.87 -12.78
CA GLU A 463 2.07 -11.84 -13.20
C GLU A 463 1.82 -13.01 -14.16
N ASN A 464 0.69 -13.70 -13.98
CA ASN A 464 0.38 -14.92 -14.74
C ASN A 464 1.55 -15.91 -14.79
N GLY A 465 2.20 -16.11 -13.64
CA GLY A 465 3.32 -17.05 -13.49
C GLY A 465 4.63 -16.65 -14.14
N ARG A 466 4.69 -15.56 -14.92
CA ARG A 466 5.93 -15.08 -15.57
C ARG A 466 6.51 -13.90 -14.81
N ARG A 467 7.85 -13.78 -14.83
CA ARG A 467 8.51 -12.59 -14.28
C ARG A 467 8.13 -11.38 -15.14
N ILE A 468 7.75 -10.29 -14.48
CA ILE A 468 7.38 -9.05 -15.16
C ILE A 468 8.63 -8.42 -15.76
N ALA A 469 8.51 -7.87 -16.97
CA ALA A 469 9.54 -7.04 -17.60
C ALA A 469 9.00 -5.65 -17.95
N THR A 470 9.76 -4.61 -17.61
CA THR A 470 9.53 -3.25 -18.07
C THR A 470 10.79 -2.69 -18.72
N VAL A 471 10.61 -1.85 -19.73
CA VAL A 471 11.67 -1.04 -20.32
C VAL A 471 11.23 0.41 -20.25
N HIS A 472 12.04 1.29 -19.66
CA HIS A 472 11.78 2.73 -19.72
C HIS A 472 13.03 3.53 -20.06
N LEU A 473 12.84 4.56 -20.89
CA LEU A 473 13.91 5.38 -21.44
C LEU A 473 13.74 6.84 -21.06
N ASP A 474 14.75 7.37 -20.39
CA ASP A 474 14.87 8.80 -20.12
C ASP A 474 15.40 9.54 -21.35
N GLY A 475 14.96 10.79 -21.49
CA GLY A 475 15.19 11.60 -22.68
C GLY A 475 16.64 12.01 -22.93
N ASP A 476 17.55 11.75 -21.99
CA ASP A 476 18.92 12.27 -22.00
C ASP A 476 19.73 11.81 -23.21
N GLY A 477 20.39 12.78 -23.84
CA GLY A 477 21.30 12.52 -24.93
C GLY A 477 20.60 12.13 -26.23
N PHE A 478 19.31 12.47 -26.40
CA PHE A 478 18.53 12.22 -27.62
C PHE A 478 19.17 12.84 -28.88
N VAL A 479 19.80 14.00 -28.69
CA VAL A 479 20.52 14.74 -29.74
C VAL A 479 21.94 14.22 -30.00
N SER A 480 22.45 13.31 -29.18
CA SER A 480 23.82 12.77 -29.31
C SER A 480 24.00 12.02 -30.64
N ARG A 481 25.22 12.04 -31.19
CA ARG A 481 25.59 11.28 -32.40
C ARG A 481 26.21 9.95 -32.03
N ALA A 482 25.73 8.86 -32.63
CA ALA A 482 26.24 7.53 -32.37
C ALA A 482 27.56 7.26 -33.11
N GLU A 483 28.50 6.58 -32.45
CA GLU A 483 29.79 6.14 -33.01
C GLU A 483 29.61 4.86 -33.84
N VAL A 484 28.74 4.94 -34.84
CA VAL A 484 28.45 3.91 -35.83
C VAL A 484 28.59 4.52 -37.23
N THR A 485 28.62 3.68 -38.27
CA THR A 485 28.64 4.14 -39.66
C THR A 485 27.49 5.10 -39.95
N GLY A 486 27.79 6.28 -40.50
CA GLY A 486 26.80 7.32 -40.82
C GLY A 486 26.46 8.27 -39.67
N THR A 487 26.93 8.01 -38.44
CA THR A 487 26.74 8.87 -37.27
C THR A 487 25.30 9.39 -37.08
N PRO A 488 24.30 8.50 -37.03
CA PRO A 488 22.91 8.90 -36.79
C PRO A 488 22.75 9.52 -35.40
N TYR A 489 21.64 10.24 -35.19
CA TYR A 489 21.22 10.61 -33.85
C TYR A 489 20.93 9.35 -33.01
N SER A 490 21.22 9.41 -31.72
CA SER A 490 20.99 8.33 -30.76
C SER A 490 19.52 7.90 -30.75
N GLY A 491 18.56 8.82 -30.92
CA GLY A 491 17.14 8.51 -31.07
C GLY A 491 16.84 7.52 -32.22
N ILE A 492 17.50 7.69 -33.37
CA ILE A 492 17.38 6.75 -34.50
C ILE A 492 18.04 5.43 -34.14
N GLN A 493 19.26 5.49 -33.59
CA GLN A 493 20.02 4.29 -33.23
C GLN A 493 19.26 3.41 -32.23
N VAL A 494 18.69 4.00 -31.18
CA VAL A 494 17.90 3.30 -30.15
C VAL A 494 16.61 2.71 -30.75
N LEU A 495 15.93 3.46 -31.62
CA LEU A 495 14.74 2.94 -32.30
C LEU A 495 15.08 1.69 -33.12
N ASP A 496 16.09 1.78 -33.96
CA ASP A 496 16.41 0.76 -34.96
C ASP A 496 17.11 -0.47 -34.32
N ASP A 497 17.97 -0.28 -33.32
CA ASP A 497 18.71 -1.39 -32.68
C ASP A 497 18.00 -2.01 -31.46
N PHE A 498 17.15 -1.26 -30.75
CA PHE A 498 16.58 -1.71 -29.46
C PHE A 498 15.05 -1.74 -29.44
N ILE A 499 14.36 -0.66 -29.81
CA ILE A 499 12.89 -0.62 -29.67
C ILE A 499 12.21 -1.51 -30.72
N THR A 500 12.55 -1.35 -32.01
CA THR A 500 11.90 -2.09 -33.09
C THR A 500 12.21 -3.60 -33.07
N PRO A 501 13.47 -4.06 -32.89
CA PRO A 501 13.81 -5.48 -33.02
C PRO A 501 13.29 -6.38 -31.89
N TYR A 502 13.13 -5.86 -30.67
CA TYR A 502 12.78 -6.67 -29.51
C TYR A 502 11.28 -6.57 -29.17
N PRO A 503 10.60 -7.69 -28.84
CA PRO A 503 9.18 -7.71 -28.51
C PRO A 503 8.93 -7.34 -27.04
N LEU A 504 9.37 -6.15 -26.61
CA LEU A 504 9.15 -5.63 -25.27
C LEU A 504 8.42 -4.29 -25.34
N LEU A 505 7.44 -4.12 -24.46
CA LEU A 505 6.77 -2.84 -24.25
C LEU A 505 7.74 -1.87 -23.58
N THR A 506 7.76 -0.65 -24.10
CA THR A 506 8.77 0.34 -23.78
C THR A 506 8.13 1.69 -23.51
N SER A 507 8.33 2.28 -22.34
CA SER A 507 7.87 3.64 -22.04
C SER A 507 9.00 4.63 -22.35
N VAL A 508 8.80 5.57 -23.26
CA VAL A 508 9.85 6.45 -23.79
C VAL A 508 9.50 7.90 -23.51
N SER A 509 10.47 8.66 -23.04
CA SER A 509 10.35 10.10 -22.80
C SER A 509 11.30 10.92 -23.67
N VAL A 510 11.08 12.24 -23.71
CA VAL A 510 12.01 13.22 -24.29
C VAL A 510 12.11 14.44 -23.39
N ILE A 511 13.27 15.08 -23.39
CA ILE A 511 13.46 16.41 -22.80
C ILE A 511 13.04 17.43 -23.85
N GLU A 512 11.98 18.22 -23.58
CA GLU A 512 11.53 19.22 -24.56
C GLU A 512 12.64 20.24 -24.88
N GLY A 513 13.45 20.62 -23.89
CA GLY A 513 14.60 21.50 -24.06
C GLY A 513 15.68 20.97 -25.01
N GLU A 514 15.77 19.67 -25.24
CA GLU A 514 16.69 19.12 -26.24
C GLU A 514 16.07 19.07 -27.65
N VAL A 515 14.79 18.68 -27.75
CA VAL A 515 14.15 18.36 -29.03
C VAL A 515 13.35 19.53 -29.63
N GLY A 516 12.90 20.45 -28.80
CA GLY A 516 11.91 21.46 -29.15
C GLY A 516 12.49 22.77 -29.67
N PRO A 517 11.70 23.55 -30.45
CA PRO A 517 12.15 24.81 -31.06
C PRO A 517 12.34 25.96 -30.05
N LYS A 518 11.93 25.77 -28.79
CA LYS A 518 12.15 26.72 -27.69
C LYS A 518 13.29 26.27 -26.75
N GLY A 519 13.91 25.13 -27.04
CA GLY A 519 14.95 24.54 -26.22
C GLY A 519 16.35 25.08 -26.51
N MET A 520 17.35 24.33 -26.07
CA MET A 520 18.78 24.65 -26.19
C MET A 520 19.26 24.64 -27.66
N TYR A 521 18.67 23.79 -28.51
CA TYR A 521 19.08 23.58 -29.90
C TYR A 521 17.95 23.83 -30.91
N PRO A 522 17.42 25.06 -31.01
CA PRO A 522 16.22 25.34 -31.82
C PRO A 522 16.40 25.05 -33.32
N HIS A 523 17.65 25.11 -33.82
CA HIS A 523 17.98 24.79 -35.21
C HIS A 523 17.90 23.30 -35.53
N LEU A 524 18.07 22.41 -34.54
CA LEU A 524 17.98 20.96 -34.70
C LEU A 524 16.55 20.43 -34.57
N ALA A 525 15.62 21.21 -34.03
CA ALA A 525 14.23 20.78 -33.80
C ALA A 525 13.53 20.25 -35.07
N ARG A 526 13.87 20.80 -36.24
CA ARG A 526 13.34 20.34 -37.55
C ARG A 526 13.77 18.90 -37.89
N GLU A 527 14.88 18.43 -37.34
CA GLU A 527 15.38 17.06 -37.48
C GLU A 527 14.93 16.17 -36.32
N LEU A 528 14.93 16.68 -35.08
CA LEU A 528 14.67 15.90 -33.87
C LEU A 528 13.17 15.63 -33.63
N GLU A 529 12.27 16.60 -33.84
CA GLU A 529 10.83 16.36 -33.65
C GLU A 529 10.29 15.23 -34.55
N PRO A 530 10.67 15.12 -35.85
CA PRO A 530 10.31 13.96 -36.67
C PRO A 530 10.78 12.61 -36.12
N ILE A 531 11.98 12.55 -35.51
CA ILE A 531 12.50 11.32 -34.91
C ILE A 531 11.68 10.95 -33.68
N ALA A 532 11.38 11.92 -32.81
CA ALA A 532 10.53 11.71 -31.65
C ALA A 532 9.13 11.23 -32.05
N ARG A 533 8.52 11.84 -33.07
CA ARG A 533 7.25 11.38 -33.66
C ARG A 533 7.34 9.94 -34.18
N LYS A 534 8.43 9.57 -34.85
CA LYS A 534 8.64 8.21 -35.36
C LYS A 534 8.70 7.19 -34.23
N ILE A 535 9.42 7.51 -33.14
CA ILE A 535 9.50 6.65 -31.95
C ILE A 535 8.12 6.55 -31.28
N PHE A 536 7.46 7.67 -31.02
CA PHE A 536 6.14 7.69 -30.40
C PHE A 536 5.05 7.08 -31.27
N ALA A 537 5.24 6.91 -32.58
CA ALA A 537 4.31 6.18 -33.43
C ALA A 537 4.43 4.64 -33.32
N ASP A 538 5.54 4.10 -32.79
CA ASP A 538 5.72 2.64 -32.65
C ASP A 538 4.67 2.07 -31.67
N PRO A 539 3.90 1.04 -32.05
CA PRO A 539 2.81 0.52 -31.21
C PRO A 539 3.27 -0.06 -29.86
N LYS A 540 4.54 -0.44 -29.69
CA LYS A 540 5.08 -0.94 -28.42
C LYS A 540 5.52 0.19 -27.49
N VAL A 541 5.56 1.43 -27.97
CA VAL A 541 6.01 2.58 -27.19
C VAL A 541 4.84 3.18 -26.40
N GLU A 542 5.01 3.43 -25.11
CA GLU A 542 4.16 4.33 -24.32
C GLU A 542 4.87 5.68 -24.18
N VAL A 543 4.13 6.80 -24.31
CA VAL A 543 4.71 8.14 -24.29
C VAL A 543 4.80 8.66 -22.86
N ALA A 544 5.98 9.15 -22.47
CA ALA A 544 6.26 9.81 -21.21
C ALA A 544 6.90 11.20 -21.42
N SER A 545 6.91 12.02 -20.38
CA SER A 545 7.62 13.30 -20.33
C SER A 545 8.93 13.15 -19.54
N HIS A 546 10.02 13.75 -20.03
CA HIS A 546 11.24 13.98 -19.24
C HIS A 546 11.50 15.47 -19.04
N THR A 547 10.40 16.22 -18.90
CA THR A 547 10.38 17.64 -18.53
C THR A 547 10.93 18.59 -19.60
N TYR A 548 10.94 19.88 -19.28
CA TYR A 548 11.34 20.92 -20.20
C TYR A 548 12.83 21.16 -20.11
N SER A 549 13.34 21.52 -18.93
CA SER A 549 14.72 21.94 -18.74
C SER A 549 15.64 20.88 -18.16
N HIS A 550 15.12 19.65 -17.93
CA HIS A 550 15.82 18.60 -17.19
C HIS A 550 16.37 19.15 -15.86
N PRO A 551 15.49 19.43 -14.89
CA PRO A 551 15.94 19.80 -13.55
C PRO A 551 16.95 18.76 -13.04
N PHE A 552 18.16 19.21 -12.73
CA PHE A 552 19.18 18.39 -12.07
C PHE A 552 18.87 18.23 -10.58
N PHE A 553 18.23 19.24 -9.99
CA PHE A 553 17.75 19.25 -8.62
C PHE A 553 16.32 19.79 -8.58
N TRP A 554 15.39 18.97 -8.10
CA TRP A 554 13.97 19.36 -8.02
C TRP A 554 13.63 20.26 -6.84
N GLN A 555 14.49 20.27 -5.82
CA GLN A 555 14.39 21.13 -4.64
C GLN A 555 15.70 21.91 -4.49
N PRO A 556 15.96 22.90 -5.38
CA PRO A 556 17.25 23.59 -5.44
C PRO A 556 17.57 24.35 -4.14
N GLU A 557 16.57 24.93 -3.49
CA GLU A 557 16.74 25.64 -2.20
C GLU A 557 17.24 24.69 -1.12
N LYS A 558 16.77 23.44 -1.10
CA LYS A 558 17.25 22.40 -0.17
C LYS A 558 18.63 21.90 -0.56
N SER A 559 18.82 21.62 -1.84
CA SER A 559 20.09 21.08 -2.36
C SER A 559 21.25 22.03 -2.09
N SER A 560 21.02 23.34 -2.24
CA SER A 560 22.02 24.39 -1.96
C SER A 560 22.47 24.50 -0.51
N GLN A 561 21.75 23.88 0.43
CA GLN A 561 22.08 23.89 1.86
C GLN A 561 22.94 22.69 2.28
N ARG A 562 23.16 21.72 1.38
CA ARG A 562 24.00 20.56 1.67
C ARG A 562 25.47 21.00 1.81
N GLU A 563 26.17 20.40 2.76
CA GLU A 563 27.61 20.62 2.94
C GLU A 563 28.36 20.25 1.65
N ASP A 564 29.32 21.09 1.26
CA ASP A 564 30.11 20.95 0.02
C ASP A 564 29.29 20.85 -1.29
N PHE A 565 28.06 21.39 -1.32
CA PHE A 565 27.26 21.40 -2.53
C PHE A 565 27.80 22.37 -3.59
N GLU A 566 28.19 21.83 -4.74
CA GLU A 566 28.49 22.60 -5.94
C GLU A 566 27.64 22.12 -7.11
N ALA A 567 26.78 23.00 -7.64
CA ALA A 567 25.96 22.71 -8.81
C ALA A 567 26.81 22.81 -10.09
N GLN A 568 27.66 21.81 -10.36
CA GLN A 568 28.63 21.81 -11.47
C GLN A 568 28.02 22.12 -12.84
N TYR A 569 26.77 21.73 -13.07
CA TYR A 569 26.03 21.96 -14.32
C TYR A 569 24.88 22.97 -14.17
N GLY A 570 24.83 23.70 -13.06
CA GLY A 570 23.67 24.48 -12.64
C GLY A 570 22.54 23.60 -12.09
N TYR A 571 21.36 24.20 -11.88
CA TYR A 571 20.17 23.48 -11.37
C TYR A 571 19.31 22.85 -12.47
N MET A 572 19.50 23.27 -13.72
CA MET A 572 18.76 22.82 -14.90
C MET A 572 19.58 23.15 -16.16
N MET A 573 19.17 22.64 -17.32
CA MET A 573 19.79 23.01 -18.60
C MET A 573 19.70 24.52 -18.87
N ALA A 574 20.75 25.09 -19.45
CA ALA A 574 20.90 26.52 -19.73
C ALA A 574 20.07 27.00 -20.95
N ILE A 575 18.75 26.79 -20.93
CA ILE A 575 17.86 27.15 -22.04
C ILE A 575 17.70 28.68 -22.14
N PRO A 576 17.89 29.29 -23.34
CA PRO A 576 17.75 30.72 -23.52
C PRO A 576 16.38 31.26 -23.07
N GLY A 577 16.39 32.23 -22.15
CA GLY A 577 15.17 32.87 -21.65
C GLY A 577 14.47 32.14 -20.49
N TYR A 578 14.96 30.97 -20.08
CA TYR A 578 14.46 30.24 -18.92
C TYR A 578 15.50 30.28 -17.81
N LYS A 579 15.28 31.12 -16.78
CA LYS A 579 16.28 31.40 -15.72
C LYS A 579 15.91 30.84 -14.35
N THR A 580 14.65 30.48 -14.15
CA THR A 580 14.11 30.02 -12.86
C THR A 580 13.26 28.79 -13.12
N LEU A 581 13.37 27.81 -12.23
CA LEU A 581 12.60 26.58 -12.30
C LEU A 581 11.12 26.86 -12.03
N ASP A 582 10.27 26.43 -12.95
CA ASP A 582 8.82 26.59 -12.92
C ASP A 582 8.18 25.21 -13.06
N MET A 583 7.67 24.66 -11.96
CA MET A 583 7.12 23.31 -11.89
C MET A 583 5.91 23.13 -12.83
N GLN A 584 5.10 24.17 -13.04
CA GLN A 584 3.99 24.12 -13.99
C GLN A 584 4.52 23.96 -15.42
N ARG A 585 5.58 24.68 -15.75
CA ARG A 585 6.23 24.59 -17.07
C ARG A 585 6.88 23.22 -17.29
N GLU A 586 7.58 22.71 -16.28
CA GLU A 586 8.29 21.43 -16.33
C GLU A 586 7.33 20.25 -16.48
N VAL A 587 6.25 20.22 -15.67
CA VAL A 587 5.32 19.09 -15.61
C VAL A 587 4.22 19.22 -16.67
N VAL A 588 3.42 20.28 -16.61
CA VAL A 588 2.22 20.45 -17.43
C VAL A 588 2.56 20.97 -18.82
N GLY A 589 3.43 21.98 -18.89
CA GLY A 589 3.83 22.58 -20.16
C GLY A 589 4.47 21.58 -21.11
N THR A 590 5.38 20.74 -20.60
CA THR A 590 6.05 19.70 -21.39
C THR A 590 5.09 18.62 -21.87
N ARG A 591 4.19 18.16 -20.98
CA ARG A 591 3.13 17.21 -21.34
C ARG A 591 2.32 17.74 -22.52
N ASP A 592 1.92 19.01 -22.45
CA ASP A 592 1.10 19.64 -23.48
C ASP A 592 1.86 19.85 -24.79
N TYR A 593 3.15 20.23 -24.73
CA TYR A 593 4.02 20.31 -25.89
C TYR A 593 4.11 18.95 -26.62
N ILE A 594 4.39 17.87 -25.89
CA ILE A 594 4.49 16.52 -26.46
C ILE A 594 3.14 16.13 -27.09
N ASN A 595 2.04 16.29 -26.36
CA ASN A 595 0.68 15.99 -26.82
C ASN A 595 0.31 16.75 -28.11
N GLN A 596 0.72 18.02 -28.23
CA GLN A 596 0.35 18.87 -29.36
C GLN A 596 1.24 18.68 -30.59
N ARG A 597 2.52 18.31 -30.42
CA ARG A 597 3.52 18.35 -31.50
C ARG A 597 4.18 17.03 -31.84
N LEU A 598 4.25 16.10 -30.89
CA LEU A 598 5.03 14.87 -31.01
C LEU A 598 4.17 13.60 -31.03
N THR A 599 2.90 13.68 -30.65
CA THR A 599 1.99 12.53 -30.65
C THR A 599 0.59 12.92 -31.17
N THR A 600 -0.33 11.96 -31.13
CA THR A 600 -1.74 12.13 -31.51
C THR A 600 -2.66 12.01 -30.28
N PRO A 601 -3.92 12.46 -30.35
CA PRO A 601 -4.88 12.32 -29.25
C PRO A 601 -5.11 10.88 -28.77
N GLU A 602 -4.91 9.89 -29.64
CA GLU A 602 -5.04 8.46 -29.32
C GLU A 602 -3.89 7.94 -28.45
N LYS A 603 -2.76 8.66 -28.44
CA LYS A 603 -1.53 8.23 -27.77
C LYS A 603 -0.91 9.35 -26.92
N PRO A 604 -1.66 9.91 -25.96
CA PRO A 604 -1.18 11.03 -25.14
C PRO A 604 -0.05 10.58 -24.21
N VAL A 605 0.68 11.55 -23.67
CA VAL A 605 1.61 11.35 -22.56
C VAL A 605 0.86 10.68 -21.39
N LYS A 606 1.41 9.56 -20.89
CA LYS A 606 0.82 8.76 -19.81
C LYS A 606 1.49 8.94 -18.47
N MET A 607 2.73 9.47 -18.44
CA MET A 607 3.49 9.59 -17.20
C MET A 607 4.64 10.59 -17.31
N ILE A 608 5.21 10.94 -16.16
CA ILE A 608 6.43 11.73 -16.04
C ILE A 608 7.57 10.87 -15.48
N PHE A 609 8.74 10.99 -16.09
CA PHE A 609 10.01 10.48 -15.60
C PHE A 609 10.78 11.63 -14.96
N TRP A 610 11.09 11.54 -13.67
CA TRP A 610 11.81 12.59 -12.97
C TRP A 610 13.28 12.62 -13.39
N SER A 611 13.77 13.77 -13.82
CA SER A 611 15.17 14.01 -14.20
C SER A 611 16.06 14.25 -12.98
N GLY A 612 17.38 14.23 -13.20
CA GLY A 612 18.36 14.68 -12.22
C GLY A 612 18.41 13.79 -10.98
N ASP A 613 18.34 14.42 -9.80
CA ASP A 613 18.24 13.73 -8.51
C ASP A 613 16.94 12.92 -8.34
N ALA A 614 15.95 13.16 -9.20
CA ALA A 614 14.62 12.53 -9.15
C ALA A 614 13.95 12.69 -7.77
N MET A 615 14.13 13.85 -7.13
CA MET A 615 13.62 14.15 -5.79
C MET A 615 12.59 15.29 -5.79
N PRO A 616 11.43 15.14 -6.47
CA PRO A 616 10.38 16.15 -6.46
C PRO A 616 9.79 16.34 -5.06
N SER A 617 9.36 17.56 -4.76
CA SER A 617 8.61 17.87 -3.54
C SER A 617 7.21 17.24 -3.56
N ALA A 618 6.55 17.20 -2.40
CA ALA A 618 5.17 16.72 -2.29
C ALA A 618 4.22 17.53 -3.21
N GLU A 619 4.39 18.84 -3.29
CA GLU A 619 3.57 19.73 -4.11
C GLU A 619 3.75 19.43 -5.60
N THR A 620 4.99 19.16 -6.04
CA THR A 620 5.30 18.80 -7.44
C THR A 620 4.75 17.41 -7.79
N ILE A 621 4.82 16.44 -6.87
CA ILE A 621 4.16 15.13 -7.05
C ILE A 621 2.65 15.30 -7.18
N LYS A 622 2.04 16.12 -6.32
CA LYS A 622 0.61 16.45 -6.39
C LYS A 622 0.24 17.07 -7.73
N LEU A 623 1.04 18.03 -8.21
CA LEU A 623 0.84 18.66 -9.52
C LEU A 623 0.84 17.64 -10.66
N ALA A 624 1.72 16.65 -10.63
CA ALA A 624 1.75 15.57 -11.62
C ALA A 624 0.46 14.73 -11.58
N TYR A 625 0.02 14.31 -10.40
CA TYR A 625 -1.22 13.55 -10.24
C TYR A 625 -2.46 14.33 -10.67
N ASP A 626 -2.59 15.59 -10.24
CA ASP A 626 -3.69 16.49 -10.62
C ASP A 626 -3.71 16.73 -12.14
N SER A 627 -2.56 16.52 -12.81
CA SER A 627 -2.39 16.62 -14.26
C SER A 627 -2.52 15.27 -15.00
N GLY A 628 -2.95 14.21 -14.30
CA GLY A 628 -3.16 12.88 -14.86
C GLY A 628 -1.87 12.09 -15.14
N LEU A 629 -0.75 12.48 -14.52
CA LEU A 629 0.56 11.87 -14.72
C LEU A 629 0.97 11.07 -13.46
N PRO A 630 0.86 9.74 -13.46
CA PRO A 630 1.70 8.91 -12.59
C PRO A 630 3.18 9.21 -12.86
N ASN A 631 4.02 8.90 -11.89
CA ASN A 631 5.40 9.36 -11.87
C ASN A 631 6.36 8.24 -11.46
N VAL A 632 7.59 8.26 -11.99
CA VAL A 632 8.65 7.34 -11.61
C VAL A 632 10.03 7.96 -11.81
N ASN A 633 11.00 7.48 -11.03
CA ASN A 633 12.46 7.57 -11.11
C ASN A 633 13.01 7.75 -9.69
N GLY A 634 14.34 7.81 -9.54
CA GLY A 634 14.98 7.79 -8.21
C GLY A 634 15.05 6.39 -7.61
N GLY A 635 15.51 6.32 -6.36
CA GLY A 635 15.98 5.08 -5.75
C GLY A 635 17.28 4.59 -6.41
N ASN A 636 17.98 3.65 -5.78
CA ASN A 636 19.30 3.23 -6.24
C ASN A 636 19.48 1.71 -6.13
N THR A 637 18.49 0.93 -6.61
CA THR A 637 18.58 -0.53 -6.55
C THR A 637 19.67 -1.05 -7.52
N VAL A 638 20.79 -1.52 -6.97
CA VAL A 638 21.91 -2.14 -7.70
C VAL A 638 22.58 -3.21 -6.85
N LEU A 639 22.71 -4.42 -7.40
CA LEU A 639 23.40 -5.54 -6.76
C LEU A 639 24.31 -6.20 -7.79
N THR A 640 25.59 -6.32 -7.50
CA THR A 640 26.56 -6.94 -8.41
C THR A 640 27.23 -8.13 -7.72
N ASN A 641 27.90 -8.99 -8.47
CA ASN A 641 28.67 -10.08 -7.89
C ASN A 641 29.81 -9.56 -6.98
N ALA A 642 30.31 -8.35 -7.22
CA ALA A 642 31.27 -7.69 -6.34
C ALA A 642 30.62 -7.24 -5.02
N TYR A 643 29.38 -6.77 -5.09
CA TYR A 643 28.61 -6.27 -3.96
C TYR A 643 27.21 -6.90 -3.89
N PRO A 644 27.09 -8.19 -3.54
CA PRO A 644 25.84 -8.94 -3.58
C PRO A 644 25.07 -8.81 -2.26
N SER A 645 24.74 -7.57 -1.88
CA SER A 645 24.11 -7.24 -0.60
C SER A 645 22.72 -6.65 -0.81
N LEU A 646 21.73 -7.08 -0.01
CA LEU A 646 20.40 -6.48 0.02
C LEU A 646 20.39 -5.06 0.58
N THR A 647 21.51 -4.55 1.13
CA THR A 647 21.64 -3.11 1.39
C THR A 647 21.61 -2.28 0.09
N GLY A 648 21.85 -2.90 -1.07
CA GLY A 648 21.67 -2.30 -2.38
C GLY A 648 20.23 -2.37 -2.92
N LEU A 649 19.25 -2.85 -2.14
CA LEU A 649 17.85 -2.97 -2.53
C LEU A 649 17.01 -1.82 -1.94
N TYR A 650 16.85 -0.73 -2.68
CA TYR A 650 15.98 0.39 -2.29
C TYR A 650 14.50 -0.03 -2.32
N PRO A 651 13.60 0.60 -1.54
CA PRO A 651 12.16 0.38 -1.65
C PRO A 651 11.63 0.75 -3.05
N LEU A 652 10.41 0.32 -3.35
CA LEU A 652 9.70 0.72 -4.57
C LEU A 652 8.91 2.02 -4.38
N ILE A 653 8.58 2.38 -3.13
CA ILE A 653 7.63 3.45 -2.83
C ILE A 653 8.16 4.41 -1.76
N ARG A 654 8.12 5.71 -2.06
CA ARG A 654 8.19 6.79 -1.07
C ARG A 654 6.82 7.48 -0.97
N PRO A 655 6.06 7.31 0.13
CA PRO A 655 4.83 8.05 0.33
C PRO A 655 5.12 9.53 0.65
N THR A 656 4.31 10.44 0.10
CA THR A 656 4.39 11.89 0.38
C THR A 656 2.98 12.45 0.60
N ALA A 657 2.87 13.65 1.17
CA ALA A 657 1.59 14.34 1.32
C ALA A 657 0.90 14.64 -0.03
N GLY A 658 1.66 14.68 -1.13
CA GLY A 658 1.13 14.90 -2.48
C GLY A 658 0.76 13.64 -3.26
N GLY A 659 1.02 12.45 -2.71
CA GLY A 659 0.81 11.16 -3.37
C GLY A 659 2.02 10.24 -3.28
N LEU A 660 1.97 9.13 -3.99
CA LEU A 660 3.07 8.15 -4.02
C LEU A 660 4.14 8.59 -5.02
N HIS A 661 5.41 8.58 -4.58
CA HIS A 661 6.55 8.60 -5.48
C HIS A 661 7.03 7.17 -5.69
N PHE A 662 7.06 6.72 -6.95
CA PHE A 662 7.54 5.39 -7.29
C PHE A 662 9.01 5.46 -7.72
N TYR A 663 9.85 4.66 -7.07
CA TYR A 663 11.25 4.55 -7.46
C TYR A 663 11.43 3.62 -8.66
N ALA A 664 12.52 3.85 -9.41
CA ALA A 664 12.94 2.91 -10.44
C ALA A 664 13.28 1.56 -9.75
N PRO A 665 12.65 0.43 -10.13
CA PRO A 665 12.86 -0.83 -9.42
C PRO A 665 14.30 -1.36 -9.50
N VAL A 666 15.01 -0.99 -10.58
CA VAL A 666 16.45 -1.20 -10.81
C VAL A 666 16.98 0.09 -11.43
N ILE A 667 18.11 0.59 -10.94
CA ILE A 667 18.69 1.87 -11.40
C ILE A 667 19.29 1.74 -12.82
N ASN A 668 19.40 2.89 -13.49
CA ASN A 668 19.88 3.00 -14.87
C ASN A 668 21.39 2.77 -15.04
N GLU A 669 21.85 2.82 -16.29
CA GLU A 669 23.24 2.59 -16.69
C GLU A 669 24.24 3.60 -16.11
N ASN A 670 23.78 4.76 -15.68
CA ASN A 670 24.62 5.85 -15.17
C ASN A 670 25.47 5.37 -13.99
N VAL A 671 24.85 4.63 -13.06
CA VAL A 671 25.51 4.07 -11.87
C VAL A 671 26.51 2.96 -12.24
N TYR A 672 26.19 2.13 -13.23
CA TYR A 672 27.06 1.03 -13.67
C TYR A 672 28.25 1.49 -14.52
N THR A 673 28.25 2.74 -15.00
CA THR A 673 29.24 3.28 -15.95
C THR A 673 29.99 4.49 -15.42
N ASN A 674 29.96 4.70 -14.10
CA ASN A 674 30.61 5.83 -13.41
C ASN A 674 30.19 7.18 -13.99
N LEU A 675 28.90 7.47 -13.97
CA LEU A 675 28.35 8.70 -14.54
C LEU A 675 28.61 8.86 -16.05
N TRP A 676 28.52 7.75 -16.80
CA TRP A 676 28.84 7.69 -18.23
C TRP A 676 30.29 8.11 -18.58
N THR A 677 31.23 8.03 -17.62
CA THR A 677 32.67 8.26 -17.87
C THR A 677 33.42 6.97 -18.24
N GLY A 678 32.74 5.83 -18.12
CA GLY A 678 33.22 4.52 -18.52
C GLY A 678 33.63 3.64 -17.33
N PRO A 679 33.85 2.33 -17.57
CA PRO A 679 33.79 1.67 -18.86
C PRO A 679 32.36 1.58 -19.42
N TYR A 680 32.17 1.93 -20.71
CA TYR A 680 30.85 1.95 -21.36
C TYR A 680 30.17 0.58 -21.50
N TYR A 681 30.88 -0.51 -21.22
CA TYR A 681 30.29 -1.86 -21.10
C TYR A 681 29.77 -2.17 -19.69
N GLY A 682 29.97 -1.27 -18.71
CA GLY A 682 29.70 -1.50 -17.30
C GLY A 682 28.26 -1.90 -17.01
N PHE A 683 27.30 -1.43 -17.82
CA PHE A 683 25.89 -1.78 -17.68
C PHE A 683 25.57 -3.27 -17.85
N ARG A 684 26.53 -4.10 -18.28
CA ARG A 684 26.40 -5.56 -18.21
C ARG A 684 26.06 -6.05 -16.79
N GLY A 685 26.46 -5.30 -15.76
CA GLY A 685 26.16 -5.58 -14.36
C GLY A 685 24.66 -5.64 -14.04
N VAL A 686 23.80 -5.04 -14.86
CA VAL A 686 22.34 -5.12 -14.67
C VAL A 686 21.83 -6.57 -14.74
N GLN A 687 22.48 -7.43 -15.52
CA GLN A 687 22.15 -8.86 -15.57
C GLN A 687 22.47 -9.58 -14.25
N GLU A 688 23.52 -9.14 -13.55
CA GLU A 688 23.85 -9.62 -12.20
C GLU A 688 22.77 -9.16 -11.21
N THR A 689 22.35 -7.89 -11.28
CA THR A 689 21.23 -7.38 -10.47
C THR A 689 19.97 -8.20 -10.72
N PHE A 690 19.64 -8.52 -11.97
CA PHE A 690 18.48 -9.37 -12.29
C PHE A 690 18.57 -10.77 -11.71
N ALA A 691 19.77 -11.36 -11.64
CA ALA A 691 19.96 -12.69 -11.05
C ALA A 691 19.89 -12.65 -9.51
N LEU A 692 20.60 -11.71 -8.88
CA LEU A 692 20.68 -11.56 -7.41
C LEU A 692 19.34 -11.12 -6.80
N THR A 693 18.49 -10.46 -7.57
CA THR A 693 17.11 -10.10 -7.16
C THR A 693 16.07 -11.13 -7.59
N ASP A 694 16.45 -12.24 -8.22
CA ASP A 694 15.55 -13.35 -8.54
C ASP A 694 15.72 -14.54 -7.59
N SER A 695 16.91 -14.78 -7.04
CA SER A 695 17.20 -15.97 -6.25
C SER A 695 18.06 -15.63 -5.01
N PRO A 696 17.78 -16.24 -3.84
CA PRO A 696 16.73 -17.25 -3.58
C PRO A 696 15.33 -16.64 -3.45
N ARG A 697 15.23 -15.31 -3.44
CA ARG A 697 13.97 -14.57 -3.30
C ARG A 697 13.80 -13.68 -4.53
N ARG A 698 12.66 -13.77 -5.20
CA ARG A 698 12.30 -12.82 -6.24
C ARG A 698 11.88 -11.49 -5.61
N LEU A 699 12.78 -10.52 -5.64
CA LEU A 699 12.64 -9.18 -5.09
C LEU A 699 12.30 -8.16 -6.19
N ARG A 700 12.74 -8.38 -7.43
CA ARG A 700 12.49 -7.47 -8.57
C ARG A 700 12.12 -8.24 -9.85
N GLY A 701 11.37 -7.60 -10.75
CA GLY A 701 11.21 -8.04 -12.13
C GLY A 701 12.44 -7.73 -12.99
N PHE A 702 12.32 -7.88 -14.30
CA PHE A 702 13.31 -7.37 -15.26
C PHE A 702 13.00 -5.91 -15.58
N HIS A 703 13.69 -4.98 -14.93
CA HIS A 703 13.46 -3.55 -15.13
C HIS A 703 14.67 -2.94 -15.83
N LEU A 704 14.56 -2.74 -17.15
CA LEU A 704 15.61 -2.14 -17.96
C LEU A 704 15.36 -0.63 -18.08
N TYR A 705 16.13 0.13 -17.29
CA TYR A 705 16.09 1.59 -17.26
C TYR A 705 17.38 2.12 -17.88
N TYR A 706 17.29 3.00 -18.89
CA TYR A 706 18.47 3.61 -19.49
C TYR A 706 18.13 4.92 -20.24
N HIS A 707 19.14 5.58 -20.81
CA HIS A 707 19.01 6.84 -21.55
C HIS A 707 19.42 6.69 -23.03
N PHE A 708 19.05 7.66 -23.89
CA PHE A 708 19.37 7.58 -25.32
C PHE A 708 20.88 7.53 -25.61
N TYR A 709 21.71 8.14 -24.78
CA TYR A 709 23.16 8.07 -24.95
C TYR A 709 23.71 6.63 -24.87
N SER A 710 22.99 5.67 -24.28
CA SER A 710 23.36 4.25 -24.32
C SER A 710 23.49 3.69 -25.75
N GLY A 711 22.81 4.29 -26.72
CA GLY A 711 22.92 3.97 -28.14
C GLY A 711 24.15 4.56 -28.83
N THR A 712 25.04 5.27 -28.14
CA THR A 712 26.12 6.02 -28.82
C THR A 712 27.47 5.30 -28.89
N LYS A 713 27.82 4.48 -27.89
CA LYS A 713 29.12 3.81 -27.80
C LYS A 713 29.00 2.34 -28.21
N GLN A 714 29.91 1.86 -29.06
CA GLN A 714 29.92 0.46 -29.54
C GLN A 714 29.86 -0.58 -28.41
N ALA A 715 30.61 -0.34 -27.32
CA ALA A 715 30.63 -1.23 -26.16
C ALA A 715 29.26 -1.30 -25.48
N SER A 716 28.61 -0.15 -25.28
CA SER A 716 27.26 -0.07 -24.71
C SER A 716 26.22 -0.73 -25.63
N ILE A 717 26.25 -0.43 -26.94
CA ILE A 717 25.32 -1.02 -27.92
C ILE A 717 25.35 -2.55 -27.87
N ARG A 718 26.55 -3.15 -27.78
CA ARG A 718 26.69 -4.62 -27.67
C ARG A 718 26.09 -5.16 -26.37
N VAL A 719 26.34 -4.50 -25.24
CA VAL A 719 25.79 -4.89 -23.94
C VAL A 719 24.27 -4.77 -23.94
N MET A 720 23.71 -3.70 -24.49
CA MET A 720 22.27 -3.53 -24.60
C MET A 720 21.64 -4.66 -25.41
N LYS A 721 22.18 -5.00 -26.59
CA LYS A 721 21.69 -6.13 -27.40
C LYS A 721 21.70 -7.45 -26.63
N GLN A 722 22.75 -7.70 -25.85
CA GLN A 722 22.85 -8.89 -25.00
C GLN A 722 21.79 -8.90 -23.90
N THR A 723 21.60 -7.77 -23.20
CA THR A 723 20.61 -7.64 -22.12
C THR A 723 19.19 -7.79 -22.64
N TYR A 724 18.85 -7.12 -23.75
CA TYR A 724 17.56 -7.27 -24.42
C TYR A 724 17.29 -8.72 -24.84
N GLN A 725 18.27 -9.40 -25.44
CA GLN A 725 18.12 -10.80 -25.84
C GLN A 725 17.92 -11.71 -24.61
N ALA A 726 18.72 -11.53 -23.56
CA ALA A 726 18.60 -12.32 -22.32
C ALA A 726 17.22 -12.15 -21.65
N MET A 727 16.67 -10.92 -21.67
CA MET A 727 15.31 -10.68 -21.20
C MET A 727 14.29 -11.42 -22.04
N VAL A 728 14.38 -11.38 -23.38
CA VAL A 728 13.44 -12.08 -24.27
C VAL A 728 13.52 -13.60 -24.12
N ASP A 729 14.73 -14.16 -23.99
CA ASP A 729 14.96 -15.60 -23.82
C ASP A 729 14.35 -16.11 -22.50
N SER A 730 14.20 -15.22 -21.50
CA SER A 730 13.53 -15.52 -20.23
C SER A 730 11.99 -15.57 -20.33
N GLN A 731 11.43 -15.28 -21.51
CA GLN A 731 9.98 -15.29 -21.82
C GLN A 731 9.11 -14.52 -20.80
N PRO A 732 9.39 -13.23 -20.54
CA PRO A 732 8.71 -12.47 -19.50
C PRO A 732 7.26 -12.14 -19.87
N LEU A 733 6.51 -11.61 -18.90
CA LEU A 733 5.31 -10.83 -19.18
C LEU A 733 5.73 -9.36 -19.25
N SER A 734 5.69 -8.77 -20.44
CA SER A 734 6.12 -7.39 -20.66
C SER A 734 4.97 -6.41 -20.41
N LEU A 735 5.23 -5.38 -19.61
CA LEU A 735 4.30 -4.29 -19.29
C LEU A 735 4.91 -2.94 -19.66
N TRP A 736 4.06 -1.99 -20.05
CA TRP A 736 4.42 -0.59 -19.98
C TRP A 736 4.62 -0.16 -18.52
N MET A 737 5.44 0.87 -18.31
CA MET A 737 5.79 1.31 -16.97
C MET A 737 4.57 1.84 -16.21
N SER A 738 3.62 2.51 -16.87
CA SER A 738 2.38 2.95 -16.23
C SER A 738 1.51 1.80 -15.71
N ASP A 739 1.52 0.65 -16.41
CA ASP A 739 0.78 -0.54 -15.99
C ASP A 739 1.46 -1.28 -14.84
N TYR A 740 2.79 -1.29 -14.83
CA TYR A 740 3.57 -1.81 -13.71
C TYR A 740 3.37 -0.97 -12.45
N ILE A 741 3.37 0.37 -12.55
CA ILE A 741 3.16 1.26 -11.40
C ILE A 741 1.81 0.99 -10.72
N LYS A 742 0.76 0.63 -11.46
CA LYS A 742 -0.52 0.21 -10.86
C LYS A 742 -0.40 -1.07 -10.01
N ARG A 743 0.53 -1.98 -10.33
CA ARG A 743 0.83 -3.16 -9.48
C ARG A 743 1.55 -2.72 -8.22
N VAL A 744 2.50 -1.79 -8.33
CA VAL A 744 3.22 -1.24 -7.18
C VAL A 744 2.28 -0.45 -6.25
N GLU A 745 1.35 0.34 -6.80
CA GLU A 745 0.29 0.96 -6.01
C GLU A 745 -0.62 -0.08 -5.34
N GLY A 746 -0.93 -1.18 -6.04
CA GLY A 746 -1.66 -2.31 -5.48
C GLY A 746 -0.93 -2.99 -4.31
N LEU A 747 0.41 -3.04 -4.31
CA LEU A 747 1.18 -3.51 -3.15
C LEU A 747 0.90 -2.63 -1.92
N TYR A 748 0.88 -1.31 -2.11
CA TYR A 748 0.62 -0.33 -1.05
C TYR A 748 -0.84 -0.32 -0.58
N ARG A 749 -1.80 -0.47 -1.50
CA ARG A 749 -3.23 -0.35 -1.22
C ARG A 749 -3.96 -1.65 -0.94
N ALA A 750 -3.40 -2.82 -1.26
CA ALA A 750 -4.16 -4.06 -1.08
C ALA A 750 -4.44 -4.32 0.41
N SER A 751 -5.69 -4.65 0.71
CA SER A 751 -6.14 -5.02 2.05
C SER A 751 -6.55 -6.48 2.08
N LEU A 752 -6.30 -7.13 3.22
CA LEU A 752 -6.61 -8.53 3.47
C LEU A 752 -7.54 -8.62 4.67
N ALA A 753 -8.58 -9.45 4.56
CA ALA A 753 -9.41 -9.81 5.70
C ALA A 753 -9.64 -11.32 5.76
N ARG A 754 -9.67 -11.86 6.96
CA ARG A 754 -10.06 -13.24 7.24
C ARG A 754 -11.57 -13.30 7.37
N ARG A 755 -12.21 -14.18 6.61
CA ARG A 755 -13.65 -14.45 6.68
C ARG A 755 -13.96 -15.52 7.73
N SER A 756 -15.20 -15.57 8.18
CA SER A 756 -15.68 -16.58 9.14
C SER A 756 -15.55 -18.03 8.65
N ASP A 757 -15.57 -18.25 7.33
CA ASP A 757 -15.38 -19.54 6.67
C ASP A 757 -13.89 -19.93 6.49
N GLY A 758 -12.97 -19.10 6.95
CA GLY A 758 -11.54 -19.30 6.79
C GLY A 758 -11.03 -19.05 5.36
N ALA A 759 -11.76 -18.35 4.50
CA ALA A 759 -11.19 -17.81 3.27
C ALA A 759 -10.59 -16.41 3.51
N TRP A 760 -9.69 -16.00 2.62
CA TRP A 760 -9.15 -14.64 2.57
C TRP A 760 -9.98 -13.78 1.64
N SER A 761 -10.38 -12.59 2.08
CA SER A 761 -10.91 -11.51 1.24
C SER A 761 -9.75 -10.58 0.87
N ILE A 762 -9.61 -10.27 -0.42
CA ILE A 762 -8.55 -9.42 -0.94
C ILE A 762 -9.19 -8.32 -1.79
N LYS A 763 -8.96 -7.06 -1.41
CA LYS A 763 -9.44 -5.87 -2.13
C LYS A 763 -8.33 -4.82 -2.23
N GLY A 764 -8.60 -3.69 -2.89
CA GLY A 764 -7.64 -2.61 -3.05
C GLY A 764 -6.48 -2.99 -3.97
N LEU A 765 -6.69 -3.96 -4.88
CA LEU A 765 -5.63 -4.46 -5.75
C LEU A 765 -5.19 -3.42 -6.79
N VAL A 766 -6.04 -2.46 -7.16
CA VAL A 766 -5.78 -1.45 -8.21
C VAL A 766 -5.43 -2.12 -9.55
N GLY A 767 -4.16 -2.40 -9.81
CA GLY A 767 -3.67 -3.19 -10.95
C GLY A 767 -3.00 -4.52 -10.57
N MET A 768 -2.79 -4.80 -9.29
CA MET A 768 -2.19 -6.04 -8.78
C MET A 768 -2.99 -7.28 -9.20
N ARG A 769 -2.30 -8.31 -9.71
CA ARG A 769 -2.92 -9.56 -10.17
C ARG A 769 -2.27 -10.82 -9.62
N THR A 770 -1.38 -10.70 -8.63
CA THR A 770 -0.68 -11.85 -8.06
C THR A 770 -0.60 -11.78 -6.55
N LEU A 771 -0.84 -12.92 -5.89
CA LEU A 771 -0.50 -13.15 -4.49
C LEU A 771 0.58 -14.22 -4.41
N ARG A 772 1.64 -13.96 -3.67
CA ARG A 772 2.64 -14.93 -3.25
C ARG A 772 2.22 -15.57 -1.93
N LEU A 773 2.13 -16.90 -1.91
CA LEU A 773 1.83 -17.67 -0.71
C LEU A 773 3.10 -18.23 -0.10
N ASP A 774 3.14 -18.22 1.23
CA ASP A 774 4.00 -19.12 1.97
C ASP A 774 3.55 -20.57 1.70
N PRO A 775 4.45 -21.49 1.30
CA PRO A 775 4.08 -22.89 1.08
C PRO A 775 3.37 -23.55 2.26
N ALA A 776 3.63 -23.09 3.50
CA ALA A 776 2.96 -23.57 4.71
C ALA A 776 1.44 -23.26 4.75
N LEU A 777 0.97 -22.29 3.95
CA LEU A 777 -0.47 -21.99 3.80
C LEU A 777 -1.21 -23.01 2.92
N GLY A 778 -0.50 -23.92 2.25
CA GLY A 778 -1.10 -24.88 1.32
C GLY A 778 -1.34 -24.30 -0.07
N TRP A 779 -2.40 -24.78 -0.73
CA TRP A 779 -2.73 -24.47 -2.13
C TRP A 779 -4.08 -23.77 -2.26
N PRO A 780 -4.31 -22.97 -3.32
CA PRO A 780 -5.64 -22.46 -3.62
C PRO A 780 -6.66 -23.59 -3.84
N ASP A 781 -7.81 -23.48 -3.19
CA ASP A 781 -9.01 -24.27 -3.48
C ASP A 781 -9.80 -23.55 -4.58
N LEU A 782 -9.72 -24.06 -5.81
CA LEU A 782 -10.28 -23.37 -6.98
C LEU A 782 -11.80 -23.46 -7.05
N SER A 783 -12.43 -24.42 -6.35
CA SER A 783 -13.90 -24.50 -6.22
C SER A 783 -14.47 -23.44 -5.27
N ARG A 784 -13.75 -23.14 -4.19
CA ARG A 784 -14.21 -22.21 -3.14
C ARG A 784 -13.67 -20.80 -3.31
N SER A 785 -12.69 -20.61 -4.19
CA SER A 785 -12.12 -19.30 -4.49
C SER A 785 -12.90 -18.57 -5.58
N VAL A 786 -12.90 -17.24 -5.51
CA VAL A 786 -13.47 -16.34 -6.51
C VAL A 786 -12.37 -15.41 -7.00
N GLY A 787 -12.25 -15.24 -8.31
CA GLY A 787 -11.23 -14.37 -8.91
C GLY A 787 -9.82 -14.98 -8.91
N VAL A 788 -9.69 -16.31 -8.75
CA VAL A 788 -8.42 -17.05 -8.79
C VAL A 788 -8.36 -17.91 -10.05
N ALA A 789 -7.38 -17.66 -10.90
CA ALA A 789 -7.21 -18.35 -12.19
C ALA A 789 -6.32 -19.58 -12.11
N GLY A 790 -5.40 -19.60 -11.16
CA GLY A 790 -4.46 -20.69 -10.99
C GLY A 790 -3.30 -20.33 -10.09
N VAL A 791 -2.26 -21.15 -10.13
CA VAL A 791 -1.10 -21.03 -9.28
C VAL A 791 0.11 -21.66 -9.96
N ARG A 792 1.26 -21.01 -9.88
CA ARG A 792 2.56 -21.54 -10.31
C ARG A 792 3.48 -21.65 -9.10
N ASP A 793 4.07 -22.83 -8.91
CA ASP A 793 5.09 -23.05 -7.89
C ASP A 793 6.47 -22.87 -8.54
N LEU A 794 7.30 -21.99 -7.95
CA LEU A 794 8.67 -21.71 -8.37
C LEU A 794 9.61 -21.85 -7.15
N PRO A 795 10.93 -22.03 -7.34
CA PRO A 795 11.88 -22.06 -6.23
C PRO A 795 11.79 -20.85 -5.30
N GLN A 796 11.39 -19.69 -5.83
CA GLN A 796 11.25 -18.42 -5.11
C GLN A 796 9.96 -18.30 -4.29
N GLY A 797 8.94 -19.13 -4.60
CA GLY A 797 7.64 -19.08 -3.94
C GLY A 797 6.47 -19.59 -4.78
N ARG A 798 5.29 -19.60 -4.16
CA ARG A 798 4.02 -20.02 -4.77
C ARG A 798 3.22 -18.80 -5.22
N TYR A 799 3.05 -18.63 -6.52
CA TYR A 799 2.42 -17.44 -7.11
C TYR A 799 1.00 -17.76 -7.60
N VAL A 800 0.00 -17.17 -6.95
CA VAL A 800 -1.43 -17.32 -7.25
C VAL A 800 -1.87 -16.20 -8.20
N HIS A 801 -2.48 -16.60 -9.31
CA HIS A 801 -2.90 -15.68 -10.37
C HIS A 801 -4.33 -15.22 -10.11
N LEU A 802 -4.54 -13.91 -10.06
CA LEU A 802 -5.84 -13.29 -9.85
C LEU A 802 -6.42 -12.79 -11.18
N SER A 803 -7.72 -12.91 -11.33
CA SER A 803 -8.44 -12.57 -12.56
C SER A 803 -9.33 -11.33 -12.44
N GLY A 804 -9.19 -10.55 -11.36
CA GLY A 804 -10.07 -9.42 -11.07
C GLY A 804 -9.47 -8.40 -10.11
N PRO A 805 -10.18 -7.27 -9.89
CA PRO A 805 -9.76 -6.21 -8.97
C PRO A 805 -9.96 -6.56 -7.48
N GLU A 806 -10.64 -7.67 -7.21
CA GLU A 806 -10.82 -8.27 -5.88
C GLU A 806 -10.83 -9.80 -6.02
N ALA A 807 -10.59 -10.49 -4.92
CA ALA A 807 -10.59 -11.95 -4.88
C ALA A 807 -11.03 -12.49 -3.51
N VAL A 808 -11.60 -13.70 -3.53
CA VAL A 808 -11.76 -14.55 -2.36
C VAL A 808 -10.85 -15.76 -2.55
N LEU A 809 -9.88 -15.96 -1.66
CA LEU A 809 -8.94 -17.07 -1.71
C LEU A 809 -9.22 -18.06 -0.58
N ALA A 810 -9.79 -19.20 -0.94
CA ALA A 810 -9.87 -20.36 -0.09
C ALA A 810 -8.62 -21.24 -0.28
N LEU A 811 -8.19 -21.92 0.78
CA LEU A 811 -6.99 -22.74 0.80
C LEU A 811 -7.32 -24.20 1.13
N ARG A 812 -6.48 -25.12 0.65
CA ARG A 812 -6.55 -26.57 0.86
C ARG A 812 -5.14 -27.16 0.95
N GLU A 813 -5.01 -28.36 1.51
CA GLU A 813 -3.70 -28.99 1.75
C GLU A 813 -3.00 -29.45 0.46
N THR A 814 -3.75 -29.87 -0.55
CA THR A 814 -3.24 -30.43 -1.81
C THR A 814 -3.64 -29.60 -3.01
N ARG A 815 -2.80 -29.59 -4.05
CA ARG A 815 -3.06 -28.83 -5.28
C ARG A 815 -4.36 -29.28 -5.95
N ASP A 816 -5.22 -28.32 -6.30
CA ASP A 816 -6.53 -28.60 -6.90
C ASP A 816 -6.39 -29.24 -8.30
N PRO A 817 -7.11 -30.32 -8.62
CA PRO A 817 -6.95 -31.03 -9.90
C PRO A 817 -7.63 -30.33 -11.10
N ARG A 818 -8.47 -29.32 -10.87
CA ARG A 818 -9.18 -28.60 -11.95
C ARG A 818 -8.21 -27.94 -12.94
N PRO A 819 -8.63 -27.74 -14.21
CA PRO A 819 -7.87 -26.96 -15.18
C PRO A 819 -7.58 -25.57 -14.66
N ALA A 820 -6.31 -25.21 -14.52
CA ALA A 820 -5.89 -23.94 -13.94
C ALA A 820 -4.80 -23.28 -14.78
N LEU A 821 -4.78 -21.95 -14.83
CA LEU A 821 -3.71 -21.20 -15.47
C LEU A 821 -2.38 -21.49 -14.78
N GLU A 822 -1.38 -21.94 -15.54
CA GLU A 822 0.00 -22.10 -15.04
C GLU A 822 0.83 -20.85 -15.38
N GLU A 823 0.80 -20.42 -16.64
CA GLU A 823 1.40 -19.17 -17.07
C GLU A 823 0.77 -18.56 -18.33
N ALA A 824 0.91 -17.24 -18.52
CA ALA A 824 0.54 -16.52 -19.75
C ALA A 824 1.46 -15.33 -20.02
N ASN A 825 1.70 -15.01 -21.30
CA ASN A 825 2.58 -13.92 -21.73
C ASN A 825 1.94 -12.52 -21.74
N ILE A 826 0.63 -12.41 -21.61
CA ILE A 826 -0.12 -11.15 -21.57
C ILE A 826 -1.08 -11.11 -20.38
N PRO A 827 -1.50 -9.90 -19.94
CA PRO A 827 -2.39 -9.74 -18.78
C PRO A 827 -3.73 -10.48 -18.90
N LEU A 828 -4.14 -11.09 -17.78
CA LEU A 828 -5.42 -11.78 -17.63
C LEU A 828 -6.47 -10.78 -17.16
N THR A 829 -7.65 -10.79 -17.78
CA THR A 829 -8.75 -9.87 -17.45
C THR A 829 -9.99 -10.59 -16.92
N ALA A 830 -10.15 -11.89 -17.17
CA ALA A 830 -11.20 -12.71 -16.56
C ALA A 830 -10.85 -14.20 -16.57
N TRP A 831 -11.30 -14.93 -15.55
CA TRP A 831 -11.25 -16.39 -15.46
C TRP A 831 -12.43 -16.89 -14.63
N ARG A 832 -13.29 -17.74 -15.20
CA ARG A 832 -14.51 -18.22 -14.55
C ARG A 832 -14.76 -19.67 -14.90
N TYR A 833 -14.85 -20.53 -13.89
CA TYR A 833 -15.27 -21.92 -14.06
C TYR A 833 -16.78 -21.95 -14.35
N SER A 834 -17.18 -22.63 -15.43
CA SER A 834 -18.58 -23.00 -15.64
C SER A 834 -18.91 -24.35 -15.00
N ASP A 835 -17.91 -25.22 -14.92
CA ASP A 835 -17.91 -26.50 -14.20
C ASP A 835 -16.45 -26.93 -13.93
N ASP A 836 -16.25 -28.14 -13.42
CA ASP A 836 -14.92 -28.67 -13.05
C ASP A 836 -13.95 -28.85 -14.23
N GLY A 837 -14.43 -28.88 -15.48
CA GLY A 837 -13.62 -29.10 -16.69
C GLY A 837 -13.62 -27.93 -17.67
N ASN A 838 -14.51 -26.95 -17.49
CA ASN A 838 -14.74 -25.87 -18.43
C ASN A 838 -14.55 -24.49 -17.80
N VAL A 839 -13.79 -23.63 -18.48
CA VAL A 839 -13.48 -22.26 -18.05
C VAL A 839 -13.76 -21.27 -19.17
N THR A 840 -14.40 -20.16 -18.83
CA THR A 840 -14.44 -18.96 -19.66
C THR A 840 -13.34 -17.99 -19.22
N PHE A 841 -12.52 -17.51 -20.14
CA PHE A 841 -11.37 -16.64 -19.85
C PHE A 841 -11.28 -15.46 -20.82
N SER A 842 -10.60 -14.39 -20.38
CA SER A 842 -10.28 -13.23 -21.20
C SER A 842 -8.86 -12.75 -20.94
N PHE A 843 -8.16 -12.35 -22.01
CA PHE A 843 -6.82 -11.77 -21.97
C PHE A 843 -6.77 -10.52 -22.84
N GLU A 844 -5.94 -9.56 -22.44
CA GLU A 844 -5.73 -8.34 -23.20
C GLU A 844 -4.29 -7.84 -23.03
N GLY A 845 -3.59 -7.66 -24.14
CA GLY A 845 -2.25 -7.09 -24.17
C GLY A 845 -1.81 -6.77 -25.59
N GLU A 846 -0.50 -6.68 -25.80
CA GLU A 846 0.08 -6.19 -27.06
C GLU A 846 0.76 -7.27 -27.91
N PHE A 847 0.78 -8.52 -27.44
CA PHE A 847 1.40 -9.66 -28.11
C PHE A 847 0.37 -10.76 -28.37
N PRO A 848 0.54 -11.60 -29.41
CA PRO A 848 -0.25 -12.81 -29.56
C PRO A 848 -0.22 -13.64 -28.27
N LEU A 849 -1.39 -14.13 -27.85
CA LEU A 849 -1.54 -14.86 -26.60
C LEU A 849 -0.83 -16.22 -26.68
N ALA A 850 0.10 -16.45 -25.77
CA ALA A 850 0.68 -17.74 -25.44
C ALA A 850 0.45 -18.01 -23.95
N PHE A 851 -0.16 -19.15 -23.65
CA PHE A 851 -0.44 -19.53 -22.27
C PHE A 851 -0.42 -21.05 -22.10
N SER A 852 -0.28 -21.49 -20.85
CA SER A 852 -0.39 -22.90 -20.51
C SER A 852 -1.32 -23.11 -19.33
N VAL A 853 -2.00 -24.24 -19.36
CA VAL A 853 -2.89 -24.67 -18.28
C VAL A 853 -2.47 -26.03 -17.78
N ARG A 854 -2.54 -26.22 -16.46
CA ARG A 854 -2.36 -27.52 -15.85
C ARG A 854 -3.71 -28.24 -15.81
N SER A 855 -3.75 -29.46 -16.32
CA SER A 855 -4.95 -30.31 -16.31
C SER A 855 -4.56 -31.77 -16.42
N GLY A 856 -5.23 -32.65 -15.66
CA GLY A 856 -5.10 -34.09 -15.81
C GLY A 856 -5.78 -34.66 -17.07
N LYS A 857 -6.47 -33.82 -17.84
CA LYS A 857 -7.26 -34.17 -19.02
C LYS A 857 -6.84 -33.34 -20.23
N ALA A 858 -7.11 -33.85 -21.43
CA ALA A 858 -6.88 -33.13 -22.68
C ALA A 858 -7.73 -31.87 -22.77
N CYS A 859 -7.08 -30.76 -23.09
CA CYS A 859 -7.71 -29.46 -23.16
C CYS A 859 -7.68 -28.90 -24.59
N GLN A 860 -8.76 -28.21 -24.96
CA GLN A 860 -8.86 -27.42 -26.19
C GLN A 860 -9.41 -26.03 -25.88
N VAL A 861 -9.12 -25.07 -26.76
CA VAL A 861 -9.60 -23.69 -26.64
C VAL A 861 -10.54 -23.34 -27.79
N GLN A 862 -11.63 -22.65 -27.49
CA GLN A 862 -12.57 -22.10 -28.47
C GLN A 862 -12.68 -20.59 -28.31
N VAL A 863 -12.47 -19.84 -29.39
CA VAL A 863 -12.60 -18.38 -29.42
C VAL A 863 -13.22 -17.96 -30.75
N GLY A 864 -14.32 -17.20 -30.72
CA GLY A 864 -14.96 -16.67 -31.93
C GLY A 864 -15.33 -17.74 -32.97
N GLY A 865 -15.73 -18.94 -32.54
CA GLY A 865 -16.03 -20.08 -33.42
C GLY A 865 -14.82 -20.89 -33.90
N SER A 866 -13.60 -20.40 -33.69
CA SER A 866 -12.36 -21.12 -34.01
C SER A 866 -11.93 -22.05 -32.88
N ARG A 867 -11.30 -23.18 -33.22
CA ARG A 867 -10.76 -24.17 -32.27
C ARG A 867 -9.22 -24.17 -32.32
N PHE A 868 -8.58 -24.14 -31.15
CA PHE A 868 -7.14 -24.21 -30.99
C PHE A 868 -6.77 -25.44 -30.16
N GLN A 869 -5.88 -26.27 -30.69
CA GLN A 869 -5.39 -27.48 -30.02
C GLN A 869 -4.13 -27.15 -29.21
N ALA A 870 -3.99 -27.79 -28.05
CA ALA A 870 -2.79 -27.62 -27.24
C ALA A 870 -1.68 -28.60 -27.61
N LYS A 871 -0.44 -28.20 -27.33
CA LYS A 871 0.71 -29.11 -27.23
C LYS A 871 0.83 -29.56 -25.77
N ALA A 872 0.82 -30.87 -25.54
CA ALA A 872 0.98 -31.42 -24.20
C ALA A 872 2.46 -31.57 -23.83
N ASP A 873 2.86 -31.09 -22.66
CA ASP A 873 4.19 -31.31 -22.09
C ASP A 873 4.08 -31.42 -20.56
N LYS A 874 4.57 -32.54 -19.99
CA LYS A 874 4.65 -32.77 -18.53
C LYS A 874 3.40 -32.38 -17.71
N GLY A 875 2.21 -32.68 -18.22
CA GLY A 875 0.93 -32.38 -17.54
C GLY A 875 0.44 -30.94 -17.71
N LEU A 876 1.09 -30.16 -18.58
CA LEU A 876 0.66 -28.85 -19.05
C LEU A 876 0.14 -28.94 -20.49
N TRP A 877 -0.82 -28.09 -20.82
CA TRP A 877 -1.39 -27.91 -22.15
C TRP A 877 -1.06 -26.50 -22.62
N HIS A 878 -0.18 -26.39 -23.61
CA HIS A 878 0.31 -25.12 -24.14
C HIS A 878 -0.50 -24.69 -25.35
N PHE A 879 -0.97 -23.45 -25.34
CA PHE A 879 -1.76 -22.84 -26.40
C PHE A 879 -1.07 -21.61 -26.97
N GLU A 880 -1.12 -21.48 -28.30
CA GLU A 880 -0.69 -20.30 -29.04
C GLU A 880 -1.89 -19.79 -29.87
N LEU A 881 -2.29 -18.56 -29.61
CA LEU A 881 -3.42 -17.89 -30.24
C LEU A 881 -2.88 -16.63 -30.95
N PRO A 882 -3.27 -16.36 -32.21
CA PRO A 882 -2.78 -15.19 -32.95
C PRO A 882 -3.36 -13.86 -32.45
N MET A 883 -4.25 -13.91 -31.45
CA MET A 883 -5.01 -12.77 -30.95
C MET A 883 -4.27 -12.08 -29.80
N LYS A 884 -4.20 -10.75 -29.83
CA LYS A 884 -3.74 -9.90 -28.73
C LYS A 884 -4.81 -9.65 -27.66
N ARG A 885 -6.07 -9.81 -28.05
CA ARG A 885 -7.25 -9.66 -27.20
C ARG A 885 -8.17 -10.86 -27.41
N VAL A 886 -8.42 -11.59 -26.34
CA VAL A 886 -9.37 -12.70 -26.29
C VAL A 886 -10.46 -12.32 -25.30
N ARG A 887 -11.71 -12.32 -25.75
CA ARG A 887 -12.89 -12.08 -24.92
C ARG A 887 -13.72 -13.34 -24.87
N ASP A 888 -14.04 -13.78 -23.66
CA ASP A 888 -14.92 -14.92 -23.39
C ASP A 888 -14.50 -16.20 -24.14
N GLY A 889 -13.19 -16.44 -24.22
CA GLY A 889 -12.63 -17.67 -24.74
C GLY A 889 -13.00 -18.84 -23.84
N LYS A 890 -13.25 -20.02 -24.42
CA LYS A 890 -13.63 -21.22 -23.66
C LYS A 890 -12.50 -22.23 -23.67
N LEU A 891 -12.00 -22.58 -22.50
CA LEU A 891 -11.14 -23.72 -22.25
C LEU A 891 -12.01 -24.92 -21.89
N ILE A 892 -11.86 -26.02 -22.62
CA ILE A 892 -12.67 -27.23 -22.46
C ILE A 892 -11.71 -28.40 -22.24
N CYS A 893 -11.74 -29.00 -21.04
CA CYS A 893 -10.90 -30.12 -20.66
C CYS A 893 -11.77 -31.35 -20.36
N ASN A 894 -12.00 -32.17 -21.38
CA ASN A 894 -12.90 -33.32 -21.32
C ASN A 894 -12.14 -34.64 -21.17
N GLN A 895 -12.86 -35.68 -20.73
CA GLN A 895 -12.34 -37.04 -20.50
C GLN A 895 -11.54 -37.59 -21.68
#